data_AF-A0A671V2F9-F1
#
_entry.id   AF-A0A671V2F9-F1
#
_cell.length_a   1.000
_cell.length_b   1.000
_cell.length_c   1.000
_cell.angle_alpha   90.00
_cell.angle_beta   90.00
_cell.angle_gamma   90.00
#
_symmetry.space_group_name_H-M   'P 1'
#
loop_
_entity.id
_entity.type
_entity.pdbx_description
1 polymer ?
#
loop_
_entity_poly.entity_id
_entity_poly.type
_entity_poly.pdbx_seq_one_letter_code
_entity_poly.pdbx_strand_id
1 'polypeptide(L)'
;MVEPICATGMAAKLRSQWDRDDGLGQNHNAVKFLGQDFESLKAQCLRSGKLFEDSLFPCAASSLGFKELGPRSAKTYGVRWMRPTEFCKRPEFIVDGATRTDICQGALGDCWLLAAIASLTLNDNLLHRVVPHGQSFGQGYAGIFHFQFWQFGEWVEVVIDDRLPVKDGKLLFVHSAEGTEFWSALLEKAYAKLNGCYEALSGGSTSEGFEDFTGGVTEMFELRKAPSDLFSIISRAIERGSLLGCSIDISNTSDMEAVTFKKLVKGHAYSVTGVEEVVYRGNLTKLVRIRNPWGEVEWTGAWSDNSREWDSVDRSVKSRLQNRSEDGEFWMSFSDFLREFTRLELCNLTADALQNSQLKKWSSSLYQGEWRRGSTAGGCRNYPATFWLNPQFKLVLQHPDTPGQSDCSFLVGLMQKDRRKKRREGEDMETIGFALYEYLPFPQFVGRSGVHLKRDFFLTHASSARSELFINLREVSSRLRLPAGEYVIVPSTFEPHKEADFFARKILGLLFHFLLSALFNFSLYFLRLSPCQTIFREFDLDKSGTMSSYEMRMALDSAGFKLTNNLFQLIILRYTEADMTVDFDNFVTCLVRLETMYKTFQTLDTDKDKVIELNFFQVWPQMNNNQNVTIHPNKVFAFYTYCICLCTEKLLFFVAFYSGLL
;
A
#
# COMPACT_ATOMS: atom_id res chain seq x y z
N MET A 1 -10.99 38.73 -6.45
CA MET A 1 -10.70 37.37 -5.94
C MET A 1 -9.98 36.64 -7.05
N VAL A 2 -8.72 36.26 -6.84
CA VAL A 2 -7.99 35.41 -7.79
C VAL A 2 -8.56 34.02 -7.59
N GLU A 3 -9.23 33.47 -8.61
CA GLU A 3 -9.63 32.06 -8.57
C GLU A 3 -8.36 31.20 -8.40
N PRO A 4 -8.34 30.26 -7.45
CA PRO A 4 -7.19 29.37 -7.28
C PRO A 4 -7.00 28.58 -8.58
N ILE A 5 -5.79 28.62 -9.13
CA ILE A 5 -5.41 27.81 -10.28
C ILE A 5 -5.30 26.36 -9.79
N CYS A 6 -6.27 25.52 -10.14
CA CYS A 6 -6.26 24.11 -9.80
C CYS A 6 -5.55 23.30 -10.89
N ALA A 7 -4.50 22.56 -10.52
CA ALA A 7 -3.88 21.58 -11.41
C ALA A 7 -4.76 20.33 -11.50
N THR A 8 -4.98 19.80 -12.71
CA THR A 8 -5.70 18.54 -12.96
C THR A 8 -4.85 17.59 -13.80
N GLY A 9 -5.25 16.32 -13.89
CA GLY A 9 -4.56 15.30 -14.69
C GLY A 9 -3.09 15.10 -14.28
N MET A 10 -2.19 14.99 -15.26
CA MET A 10 -0.76 14.74 -15.01
C MET A 10 -0.06 15.89 -14.27
N ALA A 11 -0.53 17.13 -14.40
CA ALA A 11 0.02 18.26 -13.65
C ALA A 11 -0.22 18.11 -12.14
N ALA A 12 -1.40 17.60 -11.74
CA ALA A 12 -1.70 17.28 -10.35
C ALA A 12 -0.79 16.15 -9.83
N LYS A 13 -0.58 15.08 -10.63
CA LYS A 13 0.30 13.94 -10.27
C LYS A 13 1.75 14.39 -10.09
N LEU A 14 2.25 15.30 -10.94
CA LEU A 14 3.59 15.87 -10.80
C LEU A 14 3.72 16.79 -9.58
N ARG A 15 2.76 17.69 -9.35
CA ARG A 15 2.78 18.58 -8.17
C ARG A 15 2.80 17.75 -6.89
N SER A 16 1.94 16.73 -6.81
CA SER A 16 1.92 15.79 -5.69
C SER A 16 3.25 15.05 -5.52
N GLN A 17 3.96 14.68 -6.60
CA GLN A 17 5.32 14.13 -6.48
C GLN A 17 6.29 15.15 -5.88
N TRP A 18 6.24 16.42 -6.28
CA TRP A 18 7.15 17.44 -5.74
C TRP A 18 6.88 17.73 -4.28
N ASP A 19 5.60 17.84 -3.89
CA ASP A 19 5.24 18.03 -2.49
C ASP A 19 5.79 16.89 -1.63
N ARG A 20 5.80 15.66 -2.15
CA ARG A 20 6.36 14.48 -1.49
C ARG A 20 7.88 14.53 -1.39
N ASP A 21 8.56 14.97 -2.45
CA ASP A 21 10.00 15.19 -2.43
C ASP A 21 10.39 16.27 -1.39
N ASP A 22 9.50 17.25 -1.14
CA ASP A 22 9.63 18.28 -0.11
C ASP A 22 9.18 17.81 1.30
N GLY A 23 8.76 16.54 1.45
CA GLY A 23 8.46 15.90 2.74
C GLY A 23 6.97 15.67 3.05
N LEU A 24 6.04 16.01 2.17
CA LEU A 24 4.62 15.65 2.32
C LEU A 24 4.46 14.12 2.33
N GLY A 25 3.65 13.61 3.24
CA GLY A 25 3.45 12.16 3.42
C GLY A 25 4.44 11.52 4.40
N GLN A 26 5.31 12.29 5.05
CA GLN A 26 6.00 11.83 6.26
C GLN A 26 5.05 11.92 7.47
N ASN A 27 5.31 11.15 8.54
CA ASN A 27 4.42 11.11 9.71
C ASN A 27 4.20 12.49 10.36
N HIS A 28 5.22 13.34 10.41
CA HIS A 28 5.09 14.70 10.95
C HIS A 28 4.48 15.72 9.96
N ASN A 29 4.33 15.35 8.68
CA ASN A 29 3.76 16.19 7.62
C ASN A 29 2.82 15.33 6.74
N ALA A 30 1.82 14.73 7.40
CA ALA A 30 0.92 13.76 6.78
C ALA A 30 0.02 14.42 5.73
N VAL A 31 -0.35 13.65 4.70
CA VAL A 31 -1.31 14.08 3.68
C VAL A 31 -2.68 14.24 4.32
N LYS A 32 -3.30 15.41 4.14
CA LYS A 32 -4.65 15.68 4.65
C LYS A 32 -5.69 14.93 3.82
N PHE A 33 -6.31 13.91 4.42
CA PHE A 33 -7.32 13.11 3.72
C PHE A 33 -8.50 13.98 3.30
N LEU A 34 -8.84 13.93 2.01
CA LEU A 34 -9.89 14.74 1.39
C LEU A 34 -9.75 16.26 1.66
N GLY A 35 -8.54 16.74 1.92
CA GLY A 35 -8.24 18.15 2.17
C GLY A 35 -8.74 18.69 3.52
N GLN A 36 -9.18 17.82 4.44
CA GLN A 36 -9.60 18.24 5.78
C GLN A 36 -8.38 18.48 6.69
N ASP A 37 -8.31 19.66 7.30
CA ASP A 37 -7.27 20.03 8.27
C ASP A 37 -7.86 20.05 9.69
N PHE A 38 -7.35 19.19 10.57
CA PHE A 38 -7.88 19.02 11.92
C PHE A 38 -7.91 20.33 12.72
N GLU A 39 -6.79 21.04 12.80
CA GLU A 39 -6.66 22.25 13.60
C GLU A 39 -7.58 23.38 13.12
N SER A 40 -7.66 23.60 11.80
CA SER A 40 -8.54 24.60 11.21
C SER A 40 -10.02 24.30 11.45
N LEU A 41 -10.42 23.04 11.27
CA LEU A 41 -11.81 22.59 11.48
C LEU A 41 -12.20 22.66 12.96
N LYS A 42 -11.31 22.21 13.85
CA LYS A 42 -11.51 22.32 15.31
C LYS A 42 -11.65 23.77 15.73
N ALA A 43 -10.76 24.66 15.28
CA ALA A 43 -10.82 26.08 15.59
C ALA A 43 -12.10 26.73 15.06
N GLN A 44 -12.58 26.34 13.87
CA GLN A 44 -13.86 26.81 13.33
C GLN A 44 -15.06 26.35 14.18
N CYS A 45 -15.07 25.08 14.61
CA CYS A 45 -16.12 24.52 15.47
C CYS A 45 -16.16 25.26 16.82
N LEU A 46 -15.00 25.45 17.45
CA LEU A 46 -14.87 26.21 18.70
C LEU A 46 -15.35 27.65 18.57
N ARG A 47 -14.98 28.36 17.48
CA ARG A 47 -15.45 29.73 17.22
C ARG A 47 -16.96 29.83 17.01
N SER A 48 -17.54 28.81 16.38
CA SER A 48 -18.98 28.80 16.06
C SER A 48 -19.87 28.23 17.17
N GLY A 49 -19.27 27.62 18.21
CA GLY A 49 -20.00 26.94 19.28
C GLY A 49 -20.76 25.69 18.80
N LYS A 50 -20.38 25.12 17.65
CA LYS A 50 -21.02 23.92 17.08
C LYS A 50 -20.05 22.74 17.13
N LEU A 51 -20.61 21.55 17.33
CA LEU A 51 -19.84 20.31 17.19
C LEU A 51 -19.59 20.01 15.72
N PHE A 52 -18.43 19.44 15.42
CA PHE A 52 -18.06 19.06 14.07
C PHE A 52 -19.01 18.00 13.52
N GLU A 53 -19.39 18.19 12.26
CA GLU A 53 -20.16 17.22 11.50
C GLU A 53 -19.42 16.92 10.21
N ASP A 54 -18.99 15.67 10.06
CA ASP A 54 -18.21 15.24 8.92
C ASP A 54 -19.10 15.02 7.68
N SER A 55 -19.11 16.00 6.79
CA SER A 55 -19.86 15.92 5.53
C SER A 55 -19.27 14.90 4.55
N LEU A 56 -18.00 14.50 4.73
CA LEU A 56 -17.31 13.56 3.86
C LEU A 56 -17.43 12.11 4.32
N PHE A 57 -17.94 11.88 5.53
CA PHE A 57 -18.31 10.57 6.05
C PHE A 57 -19.60 10.68 6.88
N PRO A 58 -20.75 10.90 6.21
CA PRO A 58 -21.99 11.27 6.87
C PRO A 58 -22.54 10.14 7.74
N CYS A 59 -23.38 10.48 8.72
CA CYS A 59 -24.15 9.52 9.52
C CYS A 59 -25.30 8.90 8.70
N ALA A 60 -24.93 8.13 7.67
CA ALA A 60 -25.84 7.55 6.69
C ALA A 60 -25.57 6.05 6.50
N ALA A 61 -26.54 5.34 5.93
CA ALA A 61 -26.40 3.92 5.64
C ALA A 61 -25.23 3.62 4.68
N SER A 62 -24.89 4.53 3.79
CA SER A 62 -23.73 4.41 2.89
C SER A 62 -22.40 4.32 3.63
N SER A 63 -22.30 4.91 4.83
CA SER A 63 -21.09 4.85 5.66
C SER A 63 -21.00 3.55 6.45
N LEU A 64 -22.13 2.87 6.68
CA LEU A 64 -22.16 1.52 7.25
C LEU A 64 -21.77 0.48 6.21
N GLY A 65 -22.35 0.54 5.01
CA GLY A 65 -22.06 -0.44 3.98
C GLY A 65 -22.92 -0.35 2.73
N PHE A 66 -22.83 -1.40 1.93
CA PHE A 66 -23.45 -1.50 0.60
C PHE A 66 -24.19 -2.83 0.37
N LYS A 67 -23.93 -3.87 1.16
CA LYS A 67 -24.59 -5.18 1.03
C LYS A 67 -25.06 -5.71 2.39
N GLU A 68 -24.19 -6.34 3.17
CA GLU A 68 -24.48 -6.92 4.49
C GLU A 68 -24.78 -5.83 5.54
N LEU A 69 -24.18 -4.65 5.39
CA LEU A 69 -24.47 -3.47 6.20
C LEU A 69 -25.09 -2.34 5.37
N GLY A 70 -25.64 -2.67 4.20
CA GLY A 70 -26.30 -1.71 3.32
C GLY A 70 -27.65 -1.20 3.86
N PRO A 71 -28.29 -0.24 3.14
CA PRO A 71 -29.53 0.41 3.57
C PRO A 71 -30.73 -0.51 3.76
N ARG A 72 -30.72 -1.72 3.17
CA ARG A 72 -31.83 -2.69 3.24
C ARG A 72 -31.51 -3.90 4.13
N SER A 73 -30.38 -3.88 4.82
CA SER A 73 -29.98 -5.00 5.68
C SER A 73 -30.74 -4.97 7.00
N ALA A 74 -31.22 -6.13 7.44
CA ALA A 74 -31.79 -6.30 8.78
C ALA A 74 -30.74 -6.05 9.88
N LYS A 75 -29.44 -6.23 9.58
CA LYS A 75 -28.35 -6.00 10.53
C LYS A 75 -28.28 -4.52 10.95
N THR A 76 -28.55 -3.60 10.03
CA THR A 76 -28.48 -2.15 10.25
C THR A 76 -29.82 -1.51 10.65
N TYR A 77 -30.89 -2.29 10.70
CA TYR A 77 -32.17 -1.81 11.22
C TYR A 77 -32.05 -1.38 12.69
N GLY A 78 -32.55 -0.19 13.02
CA GLY A 78 -32.53 0.38 14.36
C GLY A 78 -31.20 1.03 14.78
N VAL A 79 -30.18 1.03 13.91
CA VAL A 79 -28.90 1.69 14.18
C VAL A 79 -29.09 3.20 14.21
N ARG A 80 -28.55 3.85 15.25
CA ARG A 80 -28.51 5.31 15.41
C ARG A 80 -27.06 5.76 15.53
N TRP A 81 -26.76 6.93 14.98
CA TRP A 81 -25.45 7.54 15.15
C TRP A 81 -25.50 8.47 16.37
N MET A 82 -24.71 8.17 17.40
CA MET A 82 -24.70 8.91 18.66
C MET A 82 -23.26 9.24 19.06
N ARG A 83 -23.04 10.41 19.64
CA ARG A 83 -21.75 10.78 20.24
C ARG A 83 -21.61 10.12 21.62
N PRO A 84 -20.40 9.78 22.05
CA PRO A 84 -20.13 9.28 23.41
C PRO A 84 -20.78 10.13 24.51
N THR A 85 -20.79 11.46 24.37
CA THR A 85 -21.42 12.38 25.33
C THR A 85 -22.94 12.24 25.47
N GLU A 86 -23.61 11.56 24.54
CA GLU A 86 -25.07 11.39 24.55
C GLU A 86 -25.53 10.17 25.36
N PHE A 87 -24.65 9.17 25.54
CA PHE A 87 -25.01 7.90 26.21
C PHE A 87 -24.02 7.45 27.29
N CYS A 88 -22.81 8.04 27.35
CA CYS A 88 -21.82 7.82 28.39
C CYS A 88 -21.70 9.06 29.28
N LYS A 89 -21.78 8.89 30.61
CA LYS A 89 -21.76 10.01 31.57
C LYS A 89 -20.42 10.73 31.64
N ARG A 90 -19.32 10.03 31.43
CA ARG A 90 -17.95 10.54 31.49
C ARG A 90 -17.15 9.88 30.36
N PRO A 91 -17.35 10.31 29.11
CA PRO A 91 -16.58 9.76 28.01
C PRO A 91 -15.13 10.24 28.13
N GLU A 92 -14.20 9.31 28.02
CA GLU A 92 -12.77 9.55 27.99
C GLU A 92 -12.21 9.09 26.66
N PHE A 93 -11.18 9.77 26.18
CA PHE A 93 -10.54 9.36 24.94
C PHE A 93 -9.68 8.13 25.19
N ILE A 94 -8.74 8.23 26.13
CA ILE A 94 -7.87 7.16 26.62
C ILE A 94 -7.87 7.22 28.17
N VAL A 95 -7.98 6.08 28.85
CA VAL A 95 -7.96 5.97 30.33
C VAL A 95 -6.75 5.15 30.75
N ASP A 96 -5.85 5.72 31.56
CA ASP A 96 -4.66 5.03 32.11
C ASP A 96 -3.74 4.36 31.07
N GLY A 97 -3.73 4.91 29.85
CA GLY A 97 -2.95 4.41 28.71
C GLY A 97 -3.79 3.52 27.80
N ALA A 98 -3.47 3.51 26.51
CA ALA A 98 -4.24 2.70 25.56
C ALA A 98 -3.73 1.26 25.60
N THR A 99 -4.61 0.34 25.97
CA THR A 99 -4.27 -1.07 26.19
C THR A 99 -5.04 -1.98 25.25
N ARG A 100 -4.54 -3.21 25.10
CA ARG A 100 -5.19 -4.22 24.26
C ARG A 100 -6.60 -4.57 24.75
N THR A 101 -6.91 -4.45 26.04
CA THR A 101 -8.25 -4.72 26.59
C THR A 101 -9.31 -3.71 26.16
N ASP A 102 -8.89 -2.58 25.59
CA ASP A 102 -9.77 -1.55 25.03
C ASP A 102 -10.34 -1.97 23.65
N ILE A 103 -9.94 -3.15 23.17
CA ILE A 103 -10.26 -3.71 21.86
C ILE A 103 -11.09 -4.98 22.06
N CYS A 104 -12.41 -4.84 21.98
CA CYS A 104 -13.38 -5.93 21.93
C CYS A 104 -14.19 -5.83 20.63
N GLN A 105 -14.20 -6.91 19.84
CA GLN A 105 -14.89 -6.94 18.54
C GLN A 105 -16.41 -6.79 18.69
N GLY A 106 -16.99 -5.96 17.83
CA GLY A 106 -18.44 -5.86 17.68
C GLY A 106 -18.99 -6.77 16.59
N ALA A 107 -20.04 -6.32 15.91
CA ALA A 107 -20.76 -7.11 14.90
C ALA A 107 -20.15 -7.11 13.48
N LEU A 108 -18.92 -6.61 13.33
CA LEU A 108 -18.20 -6.54 12.05
C LEU A 108 -17.11 -7.62 11.99
N GLY A 109 -16.94 -8.25 10.82
CA GLY A 109 -15.93 -9.28 10.58
C GLY A 109 -14.56 -8.70 10.25
N ASP A 110 -14.06 -7.77 11.05
CA ASP A 110 -12.79 -7.06 10.88
C ASP A 110 -11.76 -7.41 11.97
N CYS A 111 -11.87 -8.61 12.54
CA CYS A 111 -10.95 -9.16 13.54
C CYS A 111 -9.45 -8.94 13.23
N TRP A 112 -9.08 -8.98 11.94
CA TRP A 112 -7.73 -8.71 11.45
C TRP A 112 -7.24 -7.30 11.81
N LEU A 113 -8.11 -6.30 11.74
CA LEU A 113 -7.82 -4.92 12.11
C LEU A 113 -7.69 -4.80 13.62
N LEU A 114 -8.61 -5.42 14.36
CA LEU A 114 -8.62 -5.36 15.83
C LEU A 114 -7.41 -6.07 16.43
N ALA A 115 -7.02 -7.23 15.88
CA ALA A 115 -5.77 -7.90 16.26
C ALA A 115 -4.55 -7.00 15.96
N ALA A 116 -4.58 -6.23 14.87
CA ALA A 116 -3.53 -5.28 14.56
C ALA A 116 -3.48 -4.11 15.57
N ILE A 117 -4.64 -3.56 15.95
CA ILE A 117 -4.75 -2.49 16.95
C ILE A 117 -4.27 -3.00 18.33
N ALA A 118 -4.68 -4.21 18.72
CA ALA A 118 -4.27 -4.81 19.99
C ALA A 118 -2.76 -5.08 20.06
N SER A 119 -2.09 -5.41 18.94
CA SER A 119 -0.63 -5.50 18.91
C SER A 119 0.02 -4.10 18.96
N LEU A 120 -0.60 -3.09 18.35
CA LEU A 120 -0.10 -1.70 18.34
C LEU A 120 0.00 -1.13 19.77
N THR A 121 -0.93 -1.47 20.67
CA THR A 121 -0.89 -1.03 22.08
C THR A 121 0.29 -1.59 22.87
N LEU A 122 1.05 -2.55 22.34
CA LEU A 122 2.27 -3.05 22.98
C LEU A 122 3.46 -2.10 22.77
N ASN A 123 3.31 -1.06 21.94
CA ASN A 123 4.35 -0.10 21.62
C ASN A 123 3.77 1.32 21.57
N ASP A 124 3.81 2.03 22.70
CA ASP A 124 3.29 3.39 22.85
C ASP A 124 3.82 4.37 21.80
N ASN A 125 5.10 4.26 21.42
CA ASN A 125 5.68 5.15 20.42
C ASN A 125 5.04 4.96 19.04
N LEU A 126 4.71 3.73 18.65
CA LEU A 126 4.00 3.47 17.39
C LEU A 126 2.53 3.85 17.51
N LEU A 127 1.90 3.54 18.64
CA LEU A 127 0.53 3.93 18.90
C LEU A 127 0.34 5.43 18.71
N HIS A 128 1.22 6.27 19.26
CA HIS A 128 1.11 7.72 19.17
C HIS A 128 1.42 8.30 17.78
N ARG A 129 1.99 7.51 16.86
CA ARG A 129 2.07 7.87 15.45
C ARG A 129 0.72 7.72 14.75
N VAL A 130 -0.12 6.81 15.21
CA VAL A 130 -1.46 6.55 14.65
C VAL A 130 -2.55 7.33 15.40
N VAL A 131 -2.40 7.45 16.72
CA VAL A 131 -3.32 8.10 17.66
C VAL A 131 -2.60 9.31 18.30
N PRO A 132 -2.63 10.49 17.65
CA PRO A 132 -1.95 11.67 18.16
C PRO A 132 -2.40 12.08 19.56
N HIS A 133 -1.47 12.62 20.33
CA HIS A 133 -1.72 13.18 21.67
C HIS A 133 -2.63 14.42 21.63
N GLY A 134 -3.17 14.81 22.79
CA GLY A 134 -3.91 16.07 22.96
C GLY A 134 -5.39 16.01 22.57
N GLN A 135 -5.90 14.81 22.29
CA GLN A 135 -7.31 14.54 22.02
C GLN A 135 -8.05 14.21 23.33
N SER A 136 -9.22 14.79 23.55
CA SER A 136 -10.01 14.61 24.78
C SER A 136 -11.47 15.02 24.56
N PHE A 137 -12.38 14.44 25.36
CA PHE A 137 -13.77 14.88 25.49
C PHE A 137 -13.94 16.03 26.50
N GLY A 138 -12.86 16.41 27.22
CA GLY A 138 -12.84 17.50 28.17
C GLY A 138 -12.53 18.85 27.53
N GLN A 139 -11.44 19.49 27.97
CA GLN A 139 -11.10 20.85 27.56
C GLN A 139 -10.81 20.93 26.05
N GLY A 140 -11.44 21.88 25.37
CA GLY A 140 -11.27 22.09 23.92
C GLY A 140 -12.00 21.08 23.03
N TYR A 141 -12.95 20.34 23.60
CA TYR A 141 -13.83 19.43 22.85
C TYR A 141 -14.69 20.18 21.84
N ALA A 142 -14.71 19.66 20.60
CA ALA A 142 -15.53 20.18 19.51
C ALA A 142 -16.15 19.04 18.67
N GLY A 143 -16.24 17.82 19.23
CA GLY A 143 -16.80 16.65 18.53
C GLY A 143 -15.99 16.21 17.31
N ILE A 144 -14.67 16.44 17.31
CA ILE A 144 -13.73 16.21 16.21
C ILE A 144 -12.46 15.52 16.73
N PHE A 145 -12.00 14.51 16.01
CA PHE A 145 -10.81 13.71 16.31
C PHE A 145 -10.02 13.45 15.02
N HIS A 146 -8.76 13.07 15.15
CA HIS A 146 -7.92 12.71 14.00
C HIS A 146 -6.97 11.55 14.31
N PHE A 147 -6.64 10.82 13.25
CA PHE A 147 -5.75 9.66 13.28
C PHE A 147 -4.85 9.71 12.06
N GLN A 148 -3.71 9.02 12.11
CA GLN A 148 -2.83 8.90 10.97
C GLN A 148 -2.61 7.45 10.57
N PHE A 149 -2.73 7.18 9.28
CA PHE A 149 -2.51 5.86 8.72
C PHE A 149 -1.46 5.95 7.62
N TRP A 150 -0.55 5.00 7.59
CA TRP A 150 0.32 4.79 6.45
C TRP A 150 -0.49 4.18 5.31
N GLN A 151 -0.38 4.74 4.12
CA GLN A 151 -1.05 4.30 2.90
C GLN A 151 -0.05 4.34 1.75
N PHE A 152 0.36 3.16 1.29
CA PHE A 152 1.12 2.98 0.05
C PHE A 152 2.38 3.85 -0.10
N GLY A 153 3.09 4.10 1.01
CA GLY A 153 4.32 4.89 1.06
C GLY A 153 4.20 6.18 1.85
N GLU A 154 3.00 6.62 2.19
CA GLU A 154 2.74 7.96 2.71
C GLU A 154 1.85 7.90 3.96
N TRP A 155 2.13 8.73 4.96
CA TRP A 155 1.24 8.96 6.09
C TRP A 155 0.11 9.89 5.69
N VAL A 156 -1.12 9.49 6.03
CA VAL A 156 -2.36 10.20 5.71
C VAL A 156 -3.09 10.51 7.02
N GLU A 157 -3.38 11.78 7.26
CA GLU A 157 -4.20 12.23 8.39
C GLU A 157 -5.68 12.17 8.03
N VAL A 158 -6.46 11.45 8.83
CA VAL A 158 -7.90 11.28 8.67
C VAL A 158 -8.62 11.94 9.84
N VAL A 159 -9.40 12.96 9.53
CA VAL A 159 -10.27 13.68 10.47
C VAL A 159 -11.64 13.02 10.50
N ILE A 160 -12.25 12.86 11.67
CA ILE A 160 -13.62 12.38 11.84
C ILE A 160 -14.36 13.19 12.91
N ASP A 161 -15.69 13.17 12.87
CA ASP A 161 -16.49 13.45 14.06
C ASP A 161 -16.61 12.21 14.97
N ASP A 162 -17.14 12.37 16.18
CA ASP A 162 -17.27 11.30 17.16
C ASP A 162 -18.63 10.59 17.19
N ARG A 163 -19.49 10.77 16.17
CA ARG A 163 -20.75 10.03 16.08
C ARG A 163 -20.47 8.56 15.75
N LEU A 164 -20.87 7.64 16.61
CA LEU A 164 -20.63 6.21 16.46
C LEU A 164 -21.94 5.44 16.22
N PRO A 165 -21.94 4.34 15.43
CA PRO A 165 -23.10 3.47 15.26
C PRO A 165 -23.46 2.74 16.57
N VAL A 166 -24.67 3.01 17.07
CA VAL A 166 -25.23 2.44 18.30
C VAL A 166 -26.51 1.69 17.97
N LYS A 167 -26.66 0.48 18.52
CA LYS A 167 -27.86 -0.34 18.44
C LYS A 167 -28.22 -0.82 19.84
N ASP A 168 -29.48 -0.68 20.21
CA ASP A 168 -29.99 -1.09 21.53
C ASP A 168 -29.18 -0.52 22.72
N GLY A 169 -28.69 0.72 22.56
CA GLY A 169 -27.90 1.42 23.58
C GLY A 169 -26.44 0.98 23.72
N LYS A 170 -25.96 0.10 22.84
CA LYS A 170 -24.56 -0.36 22.79
C LYS A 170 -23.90 -0.02 21.46
N LEU A 171 -22.58 0.19 21.49
CA LEU A 171 -21.79 0.33 20.26
C LEU A 171 -21.95 -0.93 19.40
N LEU A 172 -22.14 -0.73 18.10
CA LEU A 172 -22.33 -1.82 17.15
C LEU A 172 -21.01 -2.52 16.77
N PHE A 173 -19.91 -1.77 16.77
CA PHE A 173 -18.59 -2.22 16.34
C PHE A 173 -17.59 -2.23 17.51
N VAL A 174 -16.30 -1.98 17.28
CA VAL A 174 -15.28 -2.09 18.35
C VAL A 174 -15.62 -1.19 19.55
N HIS A 175 -15.33 -1.69 20.75
CA HIS A 175 -15.51 -0.97 22.00
C HIS A 175 -14.50 -1.45 23.06
N SER A 176 -14.29 -0.61 24.08
CA SER A 176 -13.48 -0.95 25.25
C SER A 176 -14.29 -1.71 26.28
N ALA A 177 -13.65 -2.67 26.98
CA ALA A 177 -14.24 -3.38 28.10
C ALA A 177 -14.57 -2.45 29.29
N GLU A 178 -13.86 -1.34 29.44
CA GLU A 178 -14.10 -0.32 30.49
C GLU A 178 -15.41 0.45 30.26
N GLY A 179 -15.85 0.56 29.00
CA GLY A 179 -17.12 1.19 28.61
C GLY A 179 -17.15 2.72 28.63
N THR A 180 -16.16 3.40 29.24
CA THR A 180 -16.02 4.87 29.20
C THR A 180 -14.96 5.37 28.22
N GLU A 181 -14.24 4.48 27.56
CA GLU A 181 -13.11 4.80 26.68
C GLU A 181 -13.45 4.57 25.21
N PHE A 182 -13.07 5.51 24.33
CA PHE A 182 -13.57 5.56 22.95
C PHE A 182 -12.52 5.70 21.85
N TRP A 183 -11.22 5.77 22.16
CA TRP A 183 -10.18 5.93 21.12
C TRP A 183 -10.22 4.80 20.07
N SER A 184 -10.46 3.55 20.50
CA SER A 184 -10.47 2.38 19.61
C SER A 184 -11.65 2.41 18.64
N ALA A 185 -12.84 2.78 19.14
CA ALA A 185 -14.05 2.97 18.32
C ALA A 185 -13.88 4.10 17.29
N LEU A 186 -13.22 5.20 17.69
CA LEU A 186 -12.94 6.32 16.81
C LEU A 186 -11.84 5.99 15.78
N LEU A 187 -10.84 5.19 16.17
CA LEU A 187 -9.79 4.72 15.27
C LEU A 187 -10.38 3.83 14.16
N GLU A 188 -11.23 2.86 14.52
CA GLU A 188 -11.93 2.00 13.57
C GLU A 188 -12.82 2.83 12.64
N LYS A 189 -13.54 3.84 13.15
CA LYS A 189 -14.32 4.77 12.31
C LYS A 189 -13.44 5.52 11.31
N ALA A 190 -12.30 6.04 11.73
CA ALA A 190 -11.38 6.75 10.84
C ALA A 190 -10.84 5.82 9.75
N TYR A 191 -10.55 4.56 10.10
CA TYR A 191 -10.10 3.55 9.15
C TYR A 191 -11.23 3.11 8.19
N ALA A 192 -12.47 3.02 8.68
CA ALA A 192 -13.66 2.79 7.85
C ALA A 192 -13.87 3.93 6.84
N LYS A 193 -13.72 5.18 7.28
CA LYS A 193 -13.76 6.36 6.40
C LYS A 193 -12.68 6.31 5.33
N LEU A 194 -11.45 5.98 5.70
CA LEU A 194 -10.33 5.85 4.75
C LEU A 194 -10.61 4.80 3.66
N ASN A 195 -11.32 3.73 4.02
CA ASN A 195 -11.71 2.63 3.11
C ASN A 195 -13.11 2.81 2.47
N GLY A 196 -13.82 3.89 2.81
CA GLY A 196 -15.11 4.29 2.24
C GLY A 196 -16.35 3.94 3.07
N CYS A 197 -16.36 2.84 3.81
CA CYS A 197 -17.44 2.45 4.74
C CYS A 197 -16.97 1.34 5.71
N TYR A 198 -17.73 1.07 6.77
CA TYR A 198 -17.43 -0.02 7.71
C TYR A 198 -17.42 -1.40 7.04
N GLU A 199 -18.38 -1.69 6.16
CA GLU A 199 -18.44 -2.99 5.47
C GLU A 199 -17.20 -3.30 4.62
N ALA A 200 -16.49 -2.27 4.13
CA ALA A 200 -15.25 -2.45 3.38
C ALA A 200 -14.11 -3.07 4.23
N LEU A 201 -14.22 -2.99 5.56
CA LEU A 201 -13.26 -3.57 6.50
C LEU A 201 -13.50 -5.08 6.73
N SER A 202 -14.66 -5.63 6.37
CA SER A 202 -14.96 -7.05 6.60
C SER A 202 -14.02 -7.96 5.79
N GLY A 203 -13.29 -8.84 6.46
CA GLY A 203 -12.33 -9.75 5.84
C GLY A 203 -11.02 -9.05 5.41
N GLY A 204 -9.91 -9.53 5.96
CA GLY A 204 -8.57 -9.01 5.71
C GLY A 204 -7.50 -9.82 6.42
N SER A 205 -6.24 -9.45 6.21
CA SER A 205 -5.08 -10.00 6.91
C SER A 205 -4.55 -9.00 7.93
N THR A 206 -4.11 -9.49 9.09
CA THR A 206 -3.57 -8.64 10.17
C THR A 206 -2.38 -7.80 9.69
N SER A 207 -1.62 -8.34 8.74
CA SER A 207 -0.52 -7.67 8.03
C SER A 207 -0.94 -6.35 7.40
N GLU A 208 -2.17 -6.26 6.88
CA GLU A 208 -2.69 -5.01 6.31
C GLU A 208 -2.76 -3.91 7.37
N GLY A 209 -3.26 -4.25 8.56
CA GLY A 209 -3.36 -3.32 9.68
C GLY A 209 -1.97 -2.96 10.20
N PHE A 210 -1.07 -3.93 10.33
CA PHE A 210 0.31 -3.65 10.75
C PHE A 210 1.03 -2.67 9.82
N GLU A 211 0.90 -2.86 8.51
CA GLU A 211 1.48 -1.96 7.52
C GLU A 211 0.89 -0.55 7.63
N ASP A 212 -0.42 -0.45 7.77
CA ASP A 212 -1.10 0.84 7.83
C ASP A 212 -0.87 1.58 9.16
N PHE A 213 -0.49 0.86 10.22
CA PHE A 213 -0.16 1.46 11.51
C PHE A 213 1.32 1.79 11.68
N THR A 214 2.21 1.24 10.84
CA THR A 214 3.66 1.35 11.06
C THR A 214 4.46 1.84 9.86
N GLY A 215 3.96 1.65 8.64
CA GLY A 215 4.75 1.71 7.40
C GLY A 215 5.82 0.61 7.31
N GLY A 216 5.77 -0.37 8.22
CA GLY A 216 6.66 -1.52 8.31
C GLY A 216 6.39 -2.56 7.22
N VAL A 217 7.23 -3.59 7.18
CA VAL A 217 7.11 -4.67 6.19
C VAL A 217 6.81 -6.00 6.85
N THR A 218 5.81 -6.67 6.32
CA THR A 218 5.29 -7.91 6.87
C THR A 218 6.02 -9.10 6.28
N GLU A 219 6.27 -10.09 7.12
CA GLU A 219 6.74 -11.43 6.76
C GLU A 219 5.70 -12.43 7.26
N MET A 220 5.45 -13.46 6.45
CA MET A 220 4.53 -14.53 6.78
C MET A 220 5.30 -15.84 6.92
N PHE A 221 5.03 -16.58 8.01
CA PHE A 221 5.58 -17.90 8.27
C PHE A 221 4.46 -18.93 8.27
N GLU A 222 4.59 -19.97 7.44
CA GLU A 222 3.76 -21.18 7.53
C GLU A 222 4.27 -22.03 8.71
N LEU A 223 3.48 -22.13 9.78
CA LEU A 223 3.93 -22.73 11.04
C LEU A 223 4.25 -24.23 10.93
N ARG A 224 3.62 -24.92 9.96
CA ARG A 224 3.91 -26.34 9.65
C ARG A 224 5.31 -26.55 9.05
N LYS A 225 5.88 -25.51 8.44
CA LYS A 225 7.22 -25.49 7.84
C LYS A 225 8.12 -24.46 8.53
N ALA A 226 7.80 -24.12 9.78
CA ALA A 226 8.51 -23.12 10.53
C ALA A 226 10.01 -23.47 10.65
N PRO A 227 10.90 -22.47 10.56
CA PRO A 227 12.32 -22.69 10.81
C PRO A 227 12.54 -23.06 12.28
N SER A 228 13.56 -23.85 12.56
CA SER A 228 13.84 -24.36 13.91
C SER A 228 14.13 -23.27 14.95
N ASP A 229 14.58 -22.09 14.49
CA ASP A 229 14.88 -20.92 15.31
C ASP A 229 13.69 -19.93 15.41
N LEU A 230 12.49 -20.30 14.95
CA LEU A 230 11.31 -19.41 14.93
C LEU A 230 11.00 -18.77 16.30
N PHE A 231 11.13 -19.52 17.40
CA PHE A 231 10.94 -18.95 18.75
C PHE A 231 11.90 -17.79 19.04
N SER A 232 13.16 -17.90 18.63
CA SER A 232 14.15 -16.82 18.77
C SER A 232 13.87 -15.65 17.82
N ILE A 233 13.33 -15.93 16.62
CA ILE A 233 12.85 -14.88 15.71
C ILE A 233 11.72 -14.08 16.39
N ILE A 234 10.73 -14.75 16.98
CA ILE A 234 9.61 -14.12 17.69
C ILE A 234 10.10 -13.30 18.87
N SER A 235 10.95 -13.87 19.74
CA SER A 235 11.51 -13.16 20.91
C SER A 235 12.18 -11.85 20.51
N ARG A 236 13.09 -11.91 19.53
CA ARG A 236 13.80 -10.73 19.02
C ARG A 236 12.86 -9.72 18.36
N ALA A 237 11.77 -10.18 17.73
CA ALA A 237 10.80 -9.31 17.11
C ALA A 237 10.00 -8.51 18.17
N ILE A 238 9.53 -9.19 19.21
CA ILE A 238 8.83 -8.57 20.35
C ILE A 238 9.74 -7.58 21.09
N GLU A 239 10.99 -7.97 21.38
CA GLU A 239 11.99 -7.08 22.00
C GLU A 239 12.26 -5.81 21.17
N ARG A 240 12.08 -5.88 19.85
CA ARG A 240 12.25 -4.77 18.92
C ARG A 240 10.96 -3.97 18.69
N GLY A 241 9.88 -4.31 19.38
CA GLY A 241 8.57 -3.69 19.22
C GLY A 241 7.89 -3.99 17.88
N SER A 242 8.30 -5.07 17.19
CA SER A 242 7.60 -5.55 15.99
C SER A 242 6.18 -5.97 16.35
N LEU A 243 5.26 -5.87 15.41
CA LEU A 243 3.88 -6.30 15.60
C LEU A 243 3.73 -7.73 15.09
N LEU A 244 3.09 -8.59 15.88
CA LEU A 244 2.91 -10.00 15.53
C LEU A 244 1.44 -10.40 15.62
N GLY A 245 1.00 -11.17 14.64
CA GLY A 245 -0.32 -11.76 14.57
C GLY A 245 -0.23 -13.22 14.15
N CYS A 246 -1.26 -13.99 14.44
CA CYS A 246 -1.35 -15.39 14.01
C CYS A 246 -2.79 -15.76 13.68
N SER A 247 -2.95 -16.82 12.91
CA SER A 247 -4.28 -17.27 12.47
C SER A 247 -4.30 -18.78 12.20
N ILE A 248 -5.52 -19.31 12.21
CA ILE A 248 -5.82 -20.70 11.89
C ILE A 248 -6.56 -20.70 10.56
N ASP A 249 -5.98 -21.33 9.54
CA ASP A 249 -6.60 -21.39 8.21
C ASP A 249 -7.86 -22.25 8.23
N ILE A 250 -8.85 -21.84 7.44
CA ILE A 250 -10.06 -22.62 7.19
C ILE A 250 -9.89 -23.43 5.91
N SER A 251 -10.44 -24.64 5.90
CA SER A 251 -10.51 -25.46 4.69
C SER A 251 -11.77 -25.17 3.86
N ASN A 252 -12.85 -24.73 4.52
CA ASN A 252 -14.13 -24.37 3.91
C ASN A 252 -14.65 -23.05 4.47
N THR A 253 -15.42 -22.30 3.69
CA THR A 253 -16.02 -21.03 4.15
C THR A 253 -17.01 -21.18 5.29
N SER A 254 -17.64 -22.36 5.43
CA SER A 254 -18.52 -22.69 6.57
C SER A 254 -17.79 -22.74 7.92
N ASP A 255 -16.46 -22.86 7.90
CA ASP A 255 -15.62 -22.89 9.10
C ASP A 255 -15.16 -21.49 9.54
N MET A 256 -15.57 -20.43 8.84
CA MET A 256 -15.23 -19.06 9.21
C MET A 256 -15.80 -18.73 10.60
N GLU A 257 -14.91 -18.28 11.50
CA GLU A 257 -15.19 -18.01 12.91
C GLU A 257 -15.71 -19.24 13.69
N ALA A 258 -15.48 -20.46 13.20
CA ALA A 258 -15.88 -21.67 13.90
C ALA A 258 -14.96 -21.95 15.11
N VAL A 259 -15.57 -22.12 16.28
CA VAL A 259 -14.88 -22.42 17.54
C VAL A 259 -14.56 -23.92 17.63
N THR A 260 -13.29 -24.25 17.84
CA THR A 260 -12.79 -25.62 18.05
C THR A 260 -13.14 -26.12 19.45
N PHE A 261 -13.00 -27.43 19.67
CA PHE A 261 -13.22 -28.02 21.01
C PHE A 261 -12.28 -27.48 22.09
N LYS A 262 -11.10 -26.94 21.71
CA LYS A 262 -10.16 -26.27 22.63
C LYS A 262 -10.41 -24.77 22.78
N LYS A 263 -11.53 -24.27 22.24
CA LYS A 263 -11.93 -22.85 22.20
C LYS A 263 -11.03 -21.91 21.38
N LEU A 264 -10.25 -22.44 20.44
CA LEU A 264 -9.62 -21.60 19.40
C LEU A 264 -10.60 -21.37 18.24
N VAL A 265 -10.58 -20.19 17.65
CA VAL A 265 -11.47 -19.76 16.56
C VAL A 265 -10.74 -19.88 15.22
N LYS A 266 -11.33 -20.57 14.25
CA LYS A 266 -10.76 -20.71 12.89
C LYS A 266 -11.13 -19.53 12.00
N GLY A 267 -10.26 -19.20 11.03
CA GLY A 267 -10.51 -18.10 10.08
C GLY A 267 -10.53 -16.73 10.76
N HIS A 268 -9.86 -16.62 11.90
CA HIS A 268 -9.87 -15.48 12.80
C HIS A 268 -8.44 -15.05 13.12
N ALA A 269 -8.26 -13.74 13.30
CA ALA A 269 -6.96 -13.14 13.60
C ALA A 269 -6.75 -13.06 15.12
N TYR A 270 -5.56 -13.45 15.55
CA TYR A 270 -5.09 -13.32 16.93
C TYR A 270 -3.82 -12.46 16.97
N SER A 271 -3.58 -11.79 18.09
CA SER A 271 -2.33 -11.08 18.37
C SER A 271 -1.36 -11.99 19.13
N VAL A 272 -0.07 -11.97 18.79
CA VAL A 272 0.97 -12.58 19.63
C VAL A 272 1.55 -11.47 20.51
N THR A 273 1.32 -11.56 21.82
CA THR A 273 1.57 -10.45 22.77
C THR A 273 2.75 -10.70 23.72
N GLY A 274 3.41 -11.86 23.62
CA GLY A 274 4.55 -12.19 24.46
C GLY A 274 5.13 -13.58 24.19
N VAL A 275 6.39 -13.78 24.56
CA VAL A 275 7.02 -15.09 24.67
C VAL A 275 7.87 -15.15 25.93
N GLU A 276 7.90 -16.32 26.57
CA GLU A 276 8.65 -16.55 27.80
C GLU A 276 9.21 -17.97 27.83
N GLU A 277 10.30 -18.17 28.56
CA GLU A 277 10.82 -19.49 28.89
C GLU A 277 10.68 -19.72 30.39
N VAL A 278 9.96 -20.77 30.78
CA VAL A 278 9.71 -21.11 32.18
C VAL A 278 10.27 -22.49 32.51
N VAL A 279 10.79 -22.66 33.73
CA VAL A 279 11.18 -23.98 34.20
C VAL A 279 9.93 -24.70 34.71
N TYR A 280 9.54 -25.77 34.02
CA TYR A 280 8.41 -26.63 34.36
C TYR A 280 8.92 -28.04 34.62
N ARG A 281 8.76 -28.53 35.86
CA ARG A 281 9.21 -29.87 36.28
C ARG A 281 10.67 -30.18 35.92
N GLY A 282 11.55 -29.19 36.08
CA GLY A 282 12.98 -29.31 35.79
C GLY A 282 13.38 -29.11 34.33
N ASN A 283 12.42 -28.93 33.42
CA ASN A 283 12.69 -28.69 31.99
C ASN A 283 12.34 -27.26 31.61
N LEU A 284 13.18 -26.64 30.77
CA LEU A 284 12.89 -25.34 30.18
C LEU A 284 11.79 -25.49 29.13
N THR A 285 10.68 -24.78 29.34
CA THR A 285 9.48 -24.83 28.49
C THR A 285 9.24 -23.46 27.87
N LYS A 286 9.11 -23.44 26.54
CA LYS A 286 8.83 -22.25 25.74
C LYS A 286 7.33 -21.99 25.70
N LEU A 287 6.90 -20.80 26.09
CA LEU A 287 5.52 -20.35 26.08
C LEU A 287 5.33 -19.16 25.14
N VAL A 288 4.14 -19.09 24.54
CA VAL A 288 3.68 -17.95 23.73
C VAL A 288 2.38 -17.44 24.32
N ARG A 289 2.27 -16.12 24.44
CA ARG A 289 1.05 -15.43 24.85
C ARG A 289 0.31 -14.93 23.62
N ILE A 290 -0.97 -15.28 23.55
CA ILE A 290 -1.84 -15.00 22.41
C ILE A 290 -3.07 -14.28 22.93
N ARG A 291 -3.57 -13.30 22.16
CA ARG A 291 -4.81 -12.58 22.49
C ARG A 291 -5.84 -12.72 21.38
N ASN A 292 -7.06 -13.11 21.77
CA ASN A 292 -8.26 -13.04 20.97
C ASN A 292 -8.82 -11.60 20.97
N PRO A 293 -8.98 -10.93 19.82
CA PRO A 293 -9.55 -9.58 19.76
C PRO A 293 -11.04 -9.51 20.13
N TRP A 294 -11.73 -10.64 20.34
CA TRP A 294 -13.07 -10.64 20.95
C TRP A 294 -13.06 -10.17 22.40
N GLY A 295 -11.92 -10.25 23.08
CA GLY A 295 -11.83 -9.98 24.53
C GLY A 295 -12.39 -11.10 25.39
N GLU A 296 -12.71 -12.26 24.79
CA GLU A 296 -13.26 -13.45 25.43
C GLU A 296 -12.94 -14.69 24.58
N VAL A 297 -13.35 -15.88 25.04
CA VAL A 297 -13.16 -17.18 24.38
C VAL A 297 -11.68 -17.54 24.30
N GLU A 298 -11.19 -18.12 25.39
CA GLU A 298 -9.78 -18.46 25.58
C GLU A 298 -9.47 -19.95 25.46
N TRP A 299 -8.19 -20.24 25.16
CA TRP A 299 -7.62 -21.58 25.13
C TRP A 299 -7.90 -22.37 26.41
N THR A 300 -8.31 -23.64 26.25
CA THR A 300 -8.64 -24.54 27.37
C THR A 300 -7.63 -25.66 27.58
N GLY A 301 -6.53 -25.68 26.82
CA GLY A 301 -5.48 -26.69 26.97
C GLY A 301 -4.45 -26.33 28.05
N ALA A 302 -3.29 -26.96 27.96
CA ALA A 302 -2.18 -26.71 28.88
C ALA A 302 -1.74 -25.25 28.84
N TRP A 303 -1.43 -24.68 30.00
CA TRP A 303 -1.04 -23.28 30.22
C TRP A 303 -2.15 -22.23 30.11
N SER A 304 -3.40 -22.65 29.89
CA SER A 304 -4.57 -21.79 30.10
C SER A 304 -4.60 -21.15 31.49
N ASP A 305 -5.40 -20.11 31.67
CA ASP A 305 -5.49 -19.32 32.91
C ASP A 305 -5.76 -20.18 34.15
N ASN A 306 -6.55 -21.23 34.00
CA ASN A 306 -6.92 -22.15 35.09
C ASN A 306 -6.12 -23.47 35.08
N SER A 307 -5.07 -23.57 34.26
CA SER A 307 -4.29 -24.80 34.06
C SER A 307 -3.43 -25.16 35.28
N ARG A 308 -3.32 -26.46 35.58
CA ARG A 308 -2.53 -26.99 36.72
C ARG A 308 -1.02 -26.91 36.49
N GLU A 309 -0.58 -26.72 35.26
CA GLU A 309 0.81 -26.57 34.86
C GLU A 309 1.46 -25.41 35.63
N TRP A 310 0.72 -24.33 35.85
CA TRP A 310 1.13 -23.18 36.65
C TRP A 310 1.43 -23.51 38.11
N ASP A 311 0.94 -24.63 38.66
CA ASP A 311 1.23 -25.03 40.04
C ASP A 311 2.66 -25.57 40.21
N SER A 312 3.31 -25.96 39.11
CA SER A 312 4.71 -26.44 39.11
C SER A 312 5.71 -25.37 38.68
N VAL A 313 5.27 -24.13 38.45
CA VAL A 313 6.12 -22.97 38.14
C VAL A 313 6.42 -22.21 39.43
N ASP A 314 7.61 -21.62 39.50
CA ASP A 314 7.99 -20.76 40.64
C ASP A 314 6.94 -19.66 40.89
N ARG A 315 6.65 -19.37 42.16
CA ARG A 315 5.60 -18.43 42.55
C ARG A 315 5.82 -17.01 42.01
N SER A 316 7.08 -16.56 41.95
CA SER A 316 7.40 -15.22 41.44
C SER A 316 7.14 -15.11 39.95
N VAL A 317 7.52 -16.15 39.19
CA VAL A 317 7.25 -16.23 37.74
C VAL A 317 5.77 -16.37 37.47
N LYS A 318 5.07 -17.24 38.22
CA LYS A 318 3.61 -17.42 38.13
C LYS A 318 2.88 -16.11 38.35
N SER A 319 3.21 -15.36 39.39
CA SER A 319 2.55 -14.08 39.69
C SER A 319 2.77 -13.00 38.62
N ARG A 320 3.85 -13.10 37.84
CA ARG A 320 4.16 -12.17 36.75
C ARG A 320 3.45 -12.53 35.45
N LEU A 321 3.30 -13.84 35.18
CA LEU A 321 2.84 -14.32 33.88
C LEU A 321 1.38 -14.75 33.86
N GLN A 322 0.88 -15.36 34.94
CA GLN A 322 -0.49 -15.84 35.00
C GLN A 322 -1.42 -14.70 35.39
N ASN A 323 -2.26 -14.32 34.43
CA ASN A 323 -3.49 -13.61 34.71
C ASN A 323 -4.63 -14.64 34.85
N ARG A 324 -5.69 -14.30 35.58
CA ARG A 324 -6.90 -15.16 35.67
C ARG A 324 -8.11 -14.30 35.40
N SER A 325 -8.29 -13.95 34.15
CA SER A 325 -9.38 -13.10 33.68
C SER A 325 -9.85 -13.57 32.32
N GLU A 326 -11.15 -13.49 32.07
CA GLU A 326 -11.67 -13.68 30.71
C GLU A 326 -11.49 -12.33 29.97
N ASP A 327 -10.31 -12.16 29.36
CA ASP A 327 -9.92 -10.95 28.61
C ASP A 327 -9.45 -11.27 27.18
N GLY A 328 -9.55 -12.56 26.80
CA GLY A 328 -9.15 -13.11 25.52
C GLY A 328 -7.66 -13.44 25.43
N GLU A 329 -6.84 -13.10 26.42
CA GLU A 329 -5.40 -13.36 26.46
C GLU A 329 -5.09 -14.65 27.23
N PHE A 330 -4.28 -15.53 26.63
CA PHE A 330 -3.90 -16.79 27.24
C PHE A 330 -2.47 -17.18 26.88
N TRP A 331 -1.88 -18.03 27.71
CA TRP A 331 -0.62 -18.71 27.40
C TRP A 331 -0.86 -20.10 26.83
N MET A 332 0.02 -20.52 25.94
CA MET A 332 0.12 -21.90 25.48
C MET A 332 1.59 -22.27 25.27
N SER A 333 1.91 -23.57 25.21
CA SER A 333 3.26 -23.99 24.86
C SER A 333 3.57 -23.67 23.39
N PHE A 334 4.83 -23.40 23.08
CA PHE A 334 5.25 -23.17 21.70
C PHE A 334 4.99 -24.39 20.79
N SER A 335 5.06 -25.61 21.35
CA SER A 335 4.72 -26.83 20.63
C SER A 335 3.23 -26.91 20.27
N ASP A 336 2.35 -26.46 21.16
CA ASP A 336 0.93 -26.38 20.87
C ASP A 336 0.65 -25.26 19.88
N PHE A 337 1.32 -24.11 19.99
CA PHE A 337 1.22 -23.03 19.02
C PHE A 337 1.50 -23.49 17.59
N LEU A 338 2.62 -24.19 17.36
CA LEU A 338 2.97 -24.74 16.05
C LEU A 338 1.99 -25.79 15.52
N ARG A 339 1.28 -26.49 16.41
CA ARG A 339 0.32 -27.55 16.04
C ARG A 339 -1.06 -26.99 15.72
N GLU A 340 -1.53 -26.03 16.52
CA GLU A 340 -2.90 -25.52 16.43
C GLU A 340 -3.02 -24.34 15.44
N PHE A 341 -2.00 -23.49 15.34
CA PHE A 341 -1.98 -22.35 14.42
C PHE A 341 -1.37 -22.70 13.06
N THR A 342 -1.78 -21.99 12.01
CA THR A 342 -1.31 -22.25 10.64
C THR A 342 -0.33 -21.20 10.16
N ARG A 343 -0.58 -19.93 10.47
CA ARG A 343 0.24 -18.80 10.01
C ARG A 343 0.65 -17.89 11.16
N LEU A 344 1.86 -17.36 11.05
CA LEU A 344 2.37 -16.24 11.83
C LEU A 344 2.70 -15.09 10.88
N GLU A 345 2.21 -13.90 11.22
CA GLU A 345 2.43 -12.65 10.51
C GLU A 345 3.29 -11.74 11.41
N LEU A 346 4.40 -11.24 10.89
CA LEU A 346 5.36 -10.44 11.64
C LEU A 346 5.67 -9.16 10.86
N CYS A 347 5.38 -8.00 11.43
CA CYS A 347 5.70 -6.71 10.84
C CYS A 347 7.00 -6.12 11.39
N ASN A 348 8.03 -6.10 10.56
CA ASN A 348 9.29 -5.44 10.88
C ASN A 348 9.15 -3.92 10.69
N LEU A 349 9.56 -3.18 11.70
CA LEU A 349 9.57 -1.72 11.67
C LEU A 349 10.70 -1.19 10.76
N THR A 350 10.40 -0.16 9.97
CA THR A 350 11.39 0.60 9.21
C THR A 350 12.21 1.50 10.14
N ALA A 351 13.32 2.06 9.65
CA ALA A 351 14.15 2.97 10.44
C ALA A 351 13.37 4.18 10.98
N ASP A 352 12.37 4.67 10.26
CA ASP A 352 11.52 5.80 10.66
C ASP A 352 10.60 5.48 11.85
N ALA A 353 10.35 4.19 12.10
CA ALA A 353 9.55 3.70 13.22
C ALA A 353 10.39 3.41 14.47
N LEU A 354 11.71 3.42 14.38
CA LEU A 354 12.64 3.10 15.47
C LEU A 354 13.39 4.36 15.92
N GLN A 355 12.97 4.99 17.02
CA GLN A 355 13.59 6.24 17.53
C GLN A 355 14.92 6.06 18.29
N ASN A 356 15.62 4.92 18.19
CA ASN A 356 16.85 4.71 18.97
C ASN A 356 18.06 4.23 18.15
N SER A 357 19.17 4.94 18.35
CA SER A 357 20.45 4.83 17.66
C SER A 357 21.28 3.65 18.17
N GLN A 358 21.22 2.49 17.51
CA GLN A 358 22.32 1.47 17.40
C GLN A 358 21.99 0.34 16.40
N LEU A 359 20.99 0.50 15.52
CA LEU A 359 20.47 -0.61 14.72
C LEU A 359 20.98 -0.60 13.27
N LYS A 360 21.16 -1.81 12.71
CA LYS A 360 21.38 -2.04 11.28
C LYS A 360 20.18 -1.45 10.53
N LYS A 361 20.39 -0.34 9.81
CA LYS A 361 19.33 0.34 9.07
C LYS A 361 18.97 -0.49 7.85
N TRP A 362 17.68 -0.76 7.68
CA TRP A 362 17.15 -1.27 6.41
C TRP A 362 17.19 -0.15 5.37
N SER A 363 17.77 -0.37 4.19
CA SER A 363 17.54 0.54 3.06
C SER A 363 16.31 0.09 2.30
N SER A 364 15.37 1.02 2.12
CA SER A 364 14.16 0.81 1.34
C SER A 364 14.28 1.45 -0.03
N SER A 365 13.72 0.82 -1.05
CA SER A 365 13.48 1.43 -2.37
C SER A 365 12.04 1.17 -2.76
N LEU A 366 11.34 2.23 -3.17
CA LEU A 366 9.91 2.20 -3.46
C LEU A 366 9.69 2.40 -4.96
N TYR A 367 8.86 1.54 -5.53
CA TYR A 367 8.49 1.58 -6.93
C TYR A 367 6.97 1.57 -7.03
N GLN A 368 6.40 2.63 -7.62
CA GLN A 368 4.98 2.68 -7.94
C GLN A 368 4.78 2.17 -9.37
N GLY A 369 3.72 1.42 -9.60
CA GLY A 369 3.39 0.92 -10.92
C GLY A 369 1.89 0.65 -11.08
N GLU A 370 1.49 0.35 -12.30
CA GLU A 370 0.09 0.15 -12.66
C GLU A 370 0.00 -0.99 -13.68
N TRP A 371 -0.92 -1.92 -13.47
CA TRP A 371 -1.37 -2.88 -14.49
C TRP A 371 -2.58 -2.28 -15.18
N ARG A 372 -2.44 -1.99 -16.47
CA ARG A 372 -3.49 -1.44 -17.33
C ARG A 372 -3.82 -2.42 -18.43
N ARG A 373 -5.11 -2.66 -18.67
CA ARG A 373 -5.56 -3.58 -19.71
C ARG A 373 -5.03 -3.12 -21.06
N GLY A 374 -4.55 -4.07 -21.86
CA GLY A 374 -3.94 -3.78 -23.17
C GLY A 374 -2.71 -2.87 -23.08
N SER A 375 -1.95 -2.89 -22.00
CA SER A 375 -0.63 -2.24 -21.97
C SER A 375 0.29 -3.00 -21.03
N THR A 376 0.11 -2.83 -19.73
CA THR A 376 1.01 -3.37 -18.69
C THR A 376 0.42 -4.54 -17.91
N ALA A 377 -0.87 -4.86 -18.08
CA ALA A 377 -1.52 -6.01 -17.43
C ALA A 377 -1.20 -7.34 -18.15
N GLY A 378 0.04 -7.79 -18.03
CA GLY A 378 0.59 -8.92 -18.81
C GLY A 378 0.27 -10.31 -18.25
N GLY A 379 -0.20 -10.41 -17.01
CA GLY A 379 -0.39 -11.70 -16.31
C GLY A 379 0.94 -12.35 -15.92
N CYS A 380 0.89 -13.52 -15.27
CA CYS A 380 2.09 -14.22 -14.78
C CYS A 380 2.84 -14.99 -15.89
N ARG A 381 3.95 -15.66 -15.52
CA ARG A 381 4.84 -16.38 -16.45
C ARG A 381 4.14 -17.48 -17.28
N ASN A 382 2.98 -17.96 -16.83
CA ASN A 382 2.12 -18.90 -17.55
C ASN A 382 1.55 -18.31 -18.85
N TYR A 383 1.58 -16.98 -19.01
CA TYR A 383 1.11 -16.24 -20.18
C TYR A 383 2.29 -15.61 -20.93
N PRO A 384 3.16 -16.40 -21.58
CA PRO A 384 4.41 -15.90 -22.17
C PRO A 384 4.21 -14.84 -23.26
N ALA A 385 3.06 -14.87 -23.94
CA ALA A 385 2.71 -13.88 -24.97
C ALA A 385 2.69 -12.45 -24.39
N THR A 386 2.28 -12.30 -23.13
CA THR A 386 2.01 -11.00 -22.51
C THR A 386 2.83 -10.72 -21.24
N PHE A 387 3.45 -11.73 -20.63
CA PHE A 387 4.21 -11.59 -19.36
C PHE A 387 5.28 -10.48 -19.40
N TRP A 388 5.99 -10.36 -20.51
CA TRP A 388 7.10 -9.42 -20.68
C TRP A 388 6.67 -7.94 -20.65
N LEU A 389 5.37 -7.67 -20.85
CA LEU A 389 4.79 -6.33 -20.87
C LEU A 389 4.57 -5.73 -19.48
N ASN A 390 4.53 -6.57 -18.45
CA ASN A 390 4.42 -6.11 -17.07
C ASN A 390 5.54 -5.11 -16.77
N PRO A 391 5.33 -4.17 -15.82
CA PRO A 391 6.40 -3.29 -15.38
C PRO A 391 7.62 -4.09 -14.92
N GLN A 392 8.81 -3.58 -15.19
CA GLN A 392 10.07 -4.23 -14.87
C GLN A 392 10.92 -3.26 -14.07
N PHE A 393 11.41 -3.68 -12.90
CA PHE A 393 12.24 -2.84 -12.05
C PHE A 393 13.60 -3.48 -11.86
N LYS A 394 14.66 -2.67 -11.99
CA LYS A 394 16.03 -3.14 -11.79
C LYS A 394 16.33 -3.25 -10.30
N LEU A 395 16.94 -4.36 -9.91
CA LEU A 395 17.33 -4.70 -8.57
C LEU A 395 18.84 -4.96 -8.54
N VAL A 396 19.60 -4.11 -7.85
CA VAL A 396 21.06 -4.30 -7.70
C VAL A 396 21.36 -4.84 -6.30
N LEU A 397 22.13 -5.92 -6.22
CA LEU A 397 22.62 -6.55 -4.98
C LEU A 397 24.16 -6.46 -4.97
N GLN A 398 24.75 -5.76 -3.99
CA GLN A 398 26.20 -5.49 -3.98
C GLN A 398 26.92 -6.00 -2.73
N HIS A 399 26.21 -6.13 -1.60
CA HIS A 399 26.82 -6.37 -0.30
C HIS A 399 26.20 -7.60 0.36
N PRO A 400 26.88 -8.76 0.30
CA PRO A 400 26.49 -9.96 1.04
C PRO A 400 26.40 -9.70 2.55
N ASP A 401 25.48 -10.37 3.24
CA ASP A 401 25.19 -10.06 4.64
C ASP A 401 26.33 -10.41 5.60
N THR A 402 27.16 -11.39 5.22
CA THR A 402 28.24 -11.93 6.04
C THR A 402 29.55 -11.90 5.23
N PRO A 403 30.65 -11.36 5.79
CA PRO A 403 31.97 -11.44 5.15
C PRO A 403 32.34 -12.88 4.81
N GLY A 404 32.61 -13.16 3.54
CA GLY A 404 32.94 -14.51 3.05
C GLY A 404 31.78 -15.30 2.44
N GLN A 405 30.54 -14.79 2.46
CA GLN A 405 29.42 -15.34 1.69
C GLN A 405 29.19 -14.57 0.39
N SER A 406 28.63 -15.23 -0.63
CA SER A 406 28.27 -14.62 -1.92
C SER A 406 26.90 -13.96 -1.93
N ASP A 407 26.03 -14.31 -0.97
CA ASP A 407 24.61 -14.07 -1.05
C ASP A 407 24.18 -12.84 -0.23
N CYS A 408 23.29 -12.05 -0.83
CA CYS A 408 22.64 -10.91 -0.21
C CYS A 408 21.21 -11.32 0.21
N SER A 409 20.85 -11.12 1.48
CA SER A 409 19.46 -11.27 1.92
C SER A 409 18.69 -9.97 1.71
N PHE A 410 17.48 -10.10 1.18
CA PHE A 410 16.58 -8.97 0.99
C PHE A 410 15.13 -9.40 1.11
N LEU A 411 14.25 -8.42 1.32
CA LEU A 411 12.81 -8.60 1.37
C LEU A 411 12.18 -7.83 0.20
N VAL A 412 11.27 -8.47 -0.49
CA VAL A 412 10.43 -7.85 -1.52
C VAL A 412 9.00 -7.87 -1.00
N GLY A 413 8.31 -6.74 -1.06
CA GLY A 413 6.86 -6.63 -0.82
C GLY A 413 6.18 -6.04 -2.05
N LEU A 414 5.16 -6.71 -2.57
CA LEU A 414 4.32 -6.24 -3.68
C LEU A 414 2.89 -6.05 -3.18
N MET A 415 2.44 -4.79 -3.11
CA MET A 415 1.13 -4.39 -2.58
C MET A 415 0.23 -3.83 -3.69
N GLN A 416 -1.03 -4.24 -3.75
CA GLN A 416 -2.06 -3.65 -4.62
C GLN A 416 -2.84 -2.54 -3.91
N LYS A 417 -3.16 -1.45 -4.61
CA LYS A 417 -3.74 -0.24 -4.03
C LYS A 417 -5.27 -0.20 -4.10
N ASP A 418 -5.88 0.40 -3.08
CA ASP A 418 -7.28 0.86 -3.04
C ASP A 418 -8.37 -0.17 -3.34
N ARG A 419 -8.05 -1.48 -3.36
CA ARG A 419 -9.01 -2.53 -3.75
C ARG A 419 -10.22 -2.62 -2.82
N ARG A 420 -10.07 -2.35 -1.52
CA ARG A 420 -11.20 -2.33 -0.57
C ARG A 420 -12.29 -1.34 -0.95
N LYS A 421 -11.91 -0.16 -1.48
CA LYS A 421 -12.84 0.89 -1.93
C LYS A 421 -13.69 0.43 -3.12
N LYS A 422 -13.20 -0.53 -3.90
CA LYS A 422 -13.88 -1.10 -5.07
C LYS A 422 -14.85 -2.24 -4.75
N ARG A 423 -14.93 -2.70 -3.49
CA ARG A 423 -15.88 -3.77 -3.11
C ARG A 423 -17.33 -3.42 -3.33
N ARG A 424 -17.68 -2.13 -3.24
CA ARG A 424 -19.01 -1.61 -3.60
C ARG A 424 -19.35 -1.82 -5.09
N GLU A 425 -18.33 -1.93 -5.94
CA GLU A 425 -18.43 -2.19 -7.38
C GLU A 425 -18.32 -3.70 -7.70
N GLY A 426 -18.18 -4.55 -6.67
CA GLY A 426 -18.05 -6.01 -6.81
C GLY A 426 -16.62 -6.49 -7.07
N GLU A 427 -15.62 -5.62 -7.03
CA GLU A 427 -14.20 -5.98 -7.15
C GLU A 427 -13.57 -6.24 -5.78
N ASP A 428 -12.67 -7.22 -5.68
CA ASP A 428 -11.88 -7.51 -4.46
C ASP A 428 -10.38 -7.60 -4.78
N MET A 429 -9.54 -8.09 -3.87
CA MET A 429 -8.11 -8.29 -4.12
C MET A 429 -7.85 -9.19 -5.36
N GLU A 430 -6.98 -8.74 -6.26
CA GLU A 430 -6.48 -9.58 -7.35
C GLU A 430 -5.44 -10.57 -6.84
N THR A 431 -5.31 -11.71 -7.52
CA THR A 431 -4.21 -12.65 -7.24
C THR A 431 -2.91 -12.08 -7.80
N ILE A 432 -1.95 -11.73 -6.94
CA ILE A 432 -0.70 -11.07 -7.33
C ILE A 432 0.52 -11.88 -6.93
N GLY A 433 1.66 -11.59 -7.57
CA GLY A 433 2.95 -12.20 -7.29
C GLY A 433 4.06 -11.57 -8.13
N PHE A 434 5.29 -12.02 -7.94
CA PHE A 434 6.44 -11.49 -8.67
C PHE A 434 7.49 -12.55 -8.99
N ALA A 435 8.29 -12.29 -10.02
CA ALA A 435 9.44 -13.12 -10.38
C ALA A 435 10.69 -12.26 -10.58
N LEU A 436 11.85 -12.82 -10.24
CA LEU A 436 13.16 -12.21 -10.39
C LEU A 436 13.98 -12.97 -11.42
N TYR A 437 14.67 -12.25 -12.30
CA TYR A 437 15.57 -12.81 -13.31
C TYR A 437 16.90 -12.07 -13.26
N GLU A 438 18.00 -12.80 -13.43
CA GLU A 438 19.33 -12.23 -13.49
C GLU A 438 19.63 -11.62 -14.88
N TYR A 439 20.34 -10.49 -14.92
CA TYR A 439 20.78 -9.86 -16.19
C TYR A 439 21.95 -10.58 -16.87
N LEU A 440 22.66 -11.47 -16.16
CA LEU A 440 23.94 -12.07 -16.55
C LEU A 440 23.81 -13.29 -17.46
N PRO A 441 23.33 -13.09 -18.69
CA PRO A 441 24.20 -13.49 -19.80
C PRO A 441 24.45 -12.38 -20.85
N PHE A 442 24.05 -11.13 -20.60
CA PHE A 442 24.14 -10.06 -21.61
C PHE A 442 24.92 -8.83 -21.13
N PRO A 443 26.23 -8.70 -21.47
CA PRO A 443 27.05 -7.53 -21.14
C PRO A 443 26.45 -6.21 -21.63
N GLN A 444 25.59 -6.23 -22.66
CA GLN A 444 24.96 -5.03 -23.21
C GLN A 444 23.92 -4.38 -22.28
N PHE A 445 23.44 -5.06 -21.23
CA PHE A 445 22.41 -4.52 -20.32
C PHE A 445 22.94 -4.17 -18.93
N VAL A 446 24.10 -4.71 -18.55
CA VAL A 446 24.76 -4.42 -17.27
C VAL A 446 25.09 -2.93 -17.17
N GLY A 447 24.75 -2.30 -16.04
CA GLY A 447 24.98 -0.87 -15.81
C GLY A 447 24.06 0.08 -16.59
N ARG A 448 23.14 -0.43 -17.43
CA ARG A 448 22.11 0.41 -18.09
C ARG A 448 20.86 0.55 -17.24
N SER A 449 20.25 1.73 -17.28
CA SER A 449 18.94 2.05 -16.70
C SER A 449 17.88 2.13 -17.81
N GLY A 450 16.63 1.76 -17.51
CA GLY A 450 15.53 1.83 -18.49
C GLY A 450 15.51 0.72 -19.55
N VAL A 451 16.18 -0.41 -19.29
CA VAL A 451 16.08 -1.61 -20.14
C VAL A 451 14.74 -2.30 -19.87
N HIS A 452 14.00 -2.61 -20.93
CA HIS A 452 12.78 -3.42 -20.87
C HIS A 452 13.00 -4.71 -21.65
N LEU A 453 13.10 -5.83 -20.92
CA LEU A 453 13.35 -7.15 -21.48
C LEU A 453 12.12 -7.61 -22.26
N LYS A 454 12.34 -8.14 -23.46
CA LYS A 454 11.29 -8.54 -24.38
C LYS A 454 10.93 -10.02 -24.19
N ARG A 455 9.88 -10.46 -24.89
CA ARG A 455 9.35 -11.83 -24.83
C ARG A 455 10.40 -12.93 -24.86
N ASP A 456 11.31 -12.88 -25.82
CA ASP A 456 12.23 -13.99 -26.10
C ASP A 456 13.24 -14.22 -24.95
N PHE A 457 13.54 -13.19 -24.17
CA PHE A 457 14.33 -13.32 -22.95
C PHE A 457 13.64 -14.26 -21.96
N PHE A 458 12.38 -13.99 -21.63
CA PHE A 458 11.64 -14.78 -20.65
C PHE A 458 11.34 -16.19 -21.12
N LEU A 459 11.23 -16.43 -22.43
CA LEU A 459 11.07 -17.76 -23.00
C LEU A 459 12.31 -18.65 -22.80
N THR A 460 13.50 -18.05 -22.76
CA THR A 460 14.78 -18.77 -22.74
C THR A 460 15.45 -18.79 -21.36
N HIS A 461 14.97 -17.98 -20.40
CA HIS A 461 15.59 -17.84 -19.08
C HIS A 461 14.63 -18.24 -17.96
N ALA A 462 15.14 -19.00 -17.00
CA ALA A 462 14.44 -19.34 -15.77
C ALA A 462 14.55 -18.19 -14.75
N SER A 463 13.55 -18.07 -13.87
CA SER A 463 13.60 -17.12 -12.76
C SER A 463 14.62 -17.54 -11.71
N SER A 464 15.46 -16.62 -11.25
CA SER A 464 16.40 -16.82 -10.15
C SER A 464 15.69 -16.93 -8.80
N ALA A 465 14.58 -16.20 -8.63
CA ALA A 465 13.69 -16.28 -7.48
C ALA A 465 12.28 -15.83 -7.87
N ARG A 466 11.29 -16.08 -7.01
CA ARG A 466 9.90 -15.64 -7.19
C ARG A 466 9.20 -15.61 -5.84
N SER A 467 8.05 -14.95 -5.78
CA SER A 467 7.13 -15.15 -4.65
C SER A 467 6.75 -16.63 -4.59
N GLU A 468 6.66 -17.19 -3.38
CA GLU A 468 6.36 -18.62 -3.20
C GLU A 468 5.01 -18.99 -3.81
N LEU A 469 4.03 -18.10 -3.66
CA LEU A 469 2.68 -18.24 -4.18
C LEU A 469 2.26 -16.97 -4.91
N PHE A 470 1.29 -17.13 -5.81
CA PHE A 470 0.43 -16.07 -6.28
C PHE A 470 -0.85 -16.14 -5.44
N ILE A 471 -1.16 -15.07 -4.70
CA ILE A 471 -2.26 -15.08 -3.73
C ILE A 471 -3.01 -13.75 -3.78
N ASN A 472 -4.31 -13.79 -3.48
CA ASN A 472 -5.21 -12.65 -3.45
C ASN A 472 -5.16 -11.91 -2.10
N LEU A 473 -3.95 -11.58 -1.65
CA LEU A 473 -3.73 -10.70 -0.50
C LEU A 473 -3.43 -9.28 -0.96
N ARG A 474 -3.59 -8.31 -0.06
CA ARG A 474 -3.21 -6.92 -0.34
C ARG A 474 -1.73 -6.79 -0.66
N GLU A 475 -0.87 -7.45 0.12
CA GLU A 475 0.57 -7.53 -0.13
C GLU A 475 1.02 -9.00 -0.21
N VAL A 476 1.93 -9.28 -1.14
CA VAL A 476 2.71 -10.52 -1.18
C VAL A 476 4.16 -10.15 -0.92
N SER A 477 4.72 -10.68 0.17
CA SER A 477 6.11 -10.48 0.54
C SER A 477 6.90 -11.79 0.55
N SER A 478 8.20 -11.71 0.26
CA SER A 478 9.08 -12.88 0.36
C SER A 478 10.50 -12.46 0.72
N ARG A 479 11.06 -13.13 1.74
CA ARG A 479 12.48 -13.03 2.10
C ARG A 479 13.27 -13.92 1.15
N LEU A 480 14.21 -13.31 0.43
CA LEU A 480 14.99 -13.98 -0.60
C LEU A 480 16.49 -13.85 -0.31
N ARG A 481 17.26 -14.80 -0.83
CA ARG A 481 18.72 -14.77 -0.87
C ARG A 481 19.15 -15.02 -2.29
N LEU A 482 19.96 -14.12 -2.83
CA LEU A 482 20.54 -14.24 -4.17
C LEU A 482 21.99 -13.75 -4.13
N PRO A 483 22.87 -14.28 -4.98
CA PRO A 483 24.23 -13.76 -5.13
C PRO A 483 24.25 -12.27 -5.47
N ALA A 484 25.32 -11.57 -5.11
CA ALA A 484 25.56 -10.21 -5.57
C ALA A 484 25.50 -10.16 -7.12
N GLY A 485 24.74 -9.20 -7.66
CA GLY A 485 24.43 -9.12 -9.08
C GLY A 485 23.32 -8.13 -9.41
N GLU A 486 23.03 -8.00 -10.70
CA GLU A 486 21.89 -7.21 -11.20
C GLU A 486 20.76 -8.15 -11.61
N TYR A 487 19.57 -7.87 -11.09
CA TYR A 487 18.35 -8.61 -11.37
C TYR A 487 17.26 -7.67 -11.87
N VAL A 488 16.24 -8.22 -12.51
CA VAL A 488 14.98 -7.56 -12.80
C VAL A 488 13.88 -8.21 -11.98
N ILE A 489 13.03 -7.42 -11.36
CA ILE A 489 11.78 -7.88 -10.76
C ILE A 489 10.62 -7.56 -11.70
N VAL A 490 9.77 -8.55 -11.94
CA VAL A 490 8.56 -8.45 -12.75
C VAL A 490 7.34 -8.74 -11.87
N PRO A 491 6.69 -7.70 -11.30
CA PRO A 491 5.43 -7.85 -10.59
C PRO A 491 4.26 -8.00 -11.57
N SER A 492 3.35 -8.93 -11.28
CA SER A 492 2.20 -9.22 -12.13
C SER A 492 1.01 -9.70 -11.32
N THR A 493 -0.20 -9.50 -11.86
CA THR A 493 -1.36 -10.32 -11.52
C THR A 493 -1.18 -11.74 -12.07
N PHE A 494 -1.94 -12.71 -11.54
CA PHE A 494 -1.90 -14.09 -12.05
C PHE A 494 -2.42 -14.15 -13.49
N GLU A 495 -3.65 -13.67 -13.71
CA GLU A 495 -4.27 -13.57 -15.03
C GLU A 495 -3.89 -12.25 -15.72
N PRO A 496 -3.79 -12.23 -17.06
CA PRO A 496 -3.61 -10.99 -17.83
C PRO A 496 -4.87 -10.12 -17.79
N HIS A 497 -4.74 -8.86 -18.23
CA HIS A 497 -5.84 -7.89 -18.36
C HIS A 497 -6.52 -7.43 -17.07
N LYS A 498 -6.05 -7.90 -15.91
CA LYS A 498 -6.48 -7.40 -14.60
C LYS A 498 -5.88 -6.03 -14.33
N GLU A 499 -6.71 -5.08 -13.93
CA GLU A 499 -6.31 -3.70 -13.70
C GLU A 499 -6.16 -3.41 -12.21
N ALA A 500 -4.97 -2.96 -11.82
CA ALA A 500 -4.72 -2.49 -10.47
C ALA A 500 -3.49 -1.58 -10.44
N ASP A 501 -3.54 -0.59 -9.57
CA ASP A 501 -2.34 0.15 -9.20
C ASP A 501 -1.61 -0.65 -8.11
N PHE A 502 -0.29 -0.61 -8.10
CA PHE A 502 0.52 -1.34 -7.14
C PHE A 502 1.70 -0.51 -6.62
N PHE A 503 2.26 -1.03 -5.54
CA PHE A 503 3.38 -0.51 -4.80
C PHE A 503 4.34 -1.67 -4.54
N ALA A 504 5.55 -1.60 -5.08
CA ALA A 504 6.60 -2.58 -4.83
C ALA A 504 7.69 -1.95 -3.97
N ARG A 505 8.04 -2.61 -2.88
CA ARG A 505 9.12 -2.20 -1.98
C ARG A 505 10.21 -3.25 -1.91
N LYS A 506 11.45 -2.79 -2.03
CA LYS A 506 12.65 -3.57 -1.73
C LYS A 506 13.18 -3.13 -0.38
N ILE A 507 13.56 -4.08 0.46
CA ILE A 507 14.30 -3.83 1.69
C ILE A 507 15.59 -4.65 1.73
N LEU A 508 16.74 -3.99 1.89
CA LEU A 508 18.06 -4.62 2.08
C LEU A 508 18.53 -4.45 3.52
N GLY A 509 19.04 -5.52 4.12
CA GLY A 509 19.74 -5.44 5.40
C GLY A 509 21.12 -4.85 5.18
N LEU A 510 21.35 -3.57 5.48
CA LEU A 510 22.68 -2.98 5.33
C LEU A 510 23.55 -3.22 6.58
N LEU A 511 24.78 -3.68 6.34
CA LEU A 511 25.95 -3.24 7.10
C LEU A 511 26.41 -1.90 6.50
N PHE A 512 26.65 -0.91 7.37
CA PHE A 512 26.99 0.47 7.01
C PHE A 512 28.16 0.58 6.00
N HIS A 513 27.89 1.18 4.83
CA HIS A 513 28.75 2.21 4.25
C HIS A 513 27.99 3.06 3.23
N PHE A 514 28.28 4.37 3.23
CA PHE A 514 27.60 5.43 2.48
C PHE A 514 28.09 5.57 1.03
N LEU A 515 27.20 6.18 0.24
CA LEU A 515 27.40 7.08 -0.91
C LEU A 515 27.73 6.54 -2.32
N LEU A 516 26.93 7.12 -3.24
CA LEU A 516 27.25 7.73 -4.54
C LEU A 516 26.88 7.00 -5.85
N SER A 517 26.19 7.81 -6.65
CA SER A 517 26.20 7.92 -8.11
C SER A 517 25.09 7.21 -8.90
N ALA A 518 24.32 8.03 -9.64
CA ALA A 518 24.23 7.92 -11.10
C ALA A 518 23.45 9.13 -11.68
N LEU A 519 24.18 10.18 -12.03
CA LEU A 519 23.87 11.01 -13.20
C LEU A 519 24.26 10.17 -14.43
N PHE A 520 23.44 10.00 -15.47
CA PHE A 520 23.97 9.82 -16.85
C PHE A 520 22.94 10.03 -17.98
N ASN A 521 23.37 10.88 -18.91
CA ASN A 521 23.15 11.08 -20.34
C ASN A 521 22.06 10.31 -21.12
N PHE A 522 21.29 11.09 -21.88
CA PHE A 522 20.52 10.66 -23.05
C PHE A 522 21.35 10.90 -24.32
N SER A 523 21.50 9.88 -25.16
CA SER A 523 22.10 10.00 -26.50
C SER A 523 21.02 10.32 -27.54
N LEU A 524 21.19 11.42 -28.28
CA LEU A 524 20.38 11.79 -29.43
C LEU A 524 20.61 10.83 -30.61
N TYR A 525 19.53 10.33 -31.19
CA TYR A 525 19.49 9.86 -32.59
C TYR A 525 18.41 10.65 -33.32
N PHE A 526 18.77 11.22 -34.48
CA PHE A 526 17.83 11.86 -35.41
C PHE A 526 17.13 10.78 -36.26
N LEU A 527 15.81 10.90 -36.45
CA LEU A 527 15.08 10.17 -37.49
C LEU A 527 14.74 11.11 -38.65
N ARG A 528 14.98 10.66 -39.88
CA ARG A 528 14.34 11.21 -41.08
C ARG A 528 12.92 10.65 -41.14
N LEU A 529 11.93 11.50 -41.34
CA LEU A 529 10.57 11.08 -41.68
C LEU A 529 10.58 10.31 -43.02
N SER A 530 10.69 8.97 -42.97
CA SER A 530 10.37 8.07 -44.09
C SER A 530 10.13 6.63 -43.60
N PRO A 531 9.13 5.92 -44.16
CA PRO A 531 7.71 6.22 -44.12
C PRO A 531 7.11 5.58 -42.86
N CYS A 532 6.35 6.33 -42.06
CA CYS A 532 5.57 5.76 -40.94
C CYS A 532 4.74 4.54 -41.39
N GLN A 533 4.38 4.50 -42.68
CA GLN A 533 3.70 3.40 -43.33
C GLN A 533 4.52 2.10 -43.41
N THR A 534 5.84 2.15 -43.52
CA THR A 534 6.70 0.95 -43.47
C THR A 534 6.76 0.37 -42.08
N ILE A 535 6.98 1.23 -41.07
CA ILE A 535 7.00 0.79 -39.67
C ILE A 535 5.62 0.25 -39.29
N PHE A 536 4.54 0.96 -39.62
CA PHE A 536 3.19 0.50 -39.34
C PHE A 536 2.89 -0.86 -39.99
N ARG A 537 3.24 -1.06 -41.27
CA ARG A 537 3.05 -2.34 -41.97
C ARG A 537 3.95 -3.47 -41.47
N GLU A 538 5.11 -3.15 -40.89
CA GLU A 538 6.00 -4.13 -40.29
C GLU A 538 5.42 -4.67 -38.97
N PHE A 539 4.68 -3.85 -38.24
CA PHE A 539 4.10 -4.19 -36.94
C PHE A 539 2.59 -4.50 -36.97
N ASP A 540 1.86 -4.18 -38.04
CA ASP A 540 0.52 -4.70 -38.37
C ASP A 540 0.66 -6.13 -38.94
N LEU A 541 1.07 -7.07 -38.08
CA LEU A 541 1.46 -8.43 -38.47
C LEU A 541 0.30 -9.24 -39.05
N ASP A 542 -0.93 -8.93 -38.64
CA ASP A 542 -2.16 -9.58 -39.10
C ASP A 542 -2.83 -8.86 -40.27
N LYS A 543 -2.29 -7.71 -40.71
CA LYS A 543 -2.84 -6.84 -41.76
C LYS A 543 -4.27 -6.39 -41.45
N SER A 544 -4.59 -6.25 -40.18
CA SER A 544 -5.89 -5.79 -39.71
C SER A 544 -6.12 -4.30 -40.06
N GLY A 545 -5.05 -3.57 -40.40
CA GLY A 545 -5.11 -2.13 -40.61
C GLY A 545 -5.05 -1.33 -39.30
N THR A 546 -4.90 -2.03 -38.17
CA THR A 546 -4.70 -1.44 -36.84
C THR A 546 -3.53 -2.16 -36.15
N MET A 547 -2.92 -1.50 -35.18
CA MET A 547 -1.90 -2.09 -34.33
C MET A 547 -2.48 -2.27 -32.94
N SER A 548 -2.28 -3.43 -32.33
CA SER A 548 -2.45 -3.54 -30.89
C SER A 548 -1.51 -2.56 -30.17
N SER A 549 -1.88 -2.20 -28.95
CA SER A 549 -0.98 -1.53 -28.01
C SER A 549 0.41 -2.17 -27.87
N TYR A 550 0.53 -3.49 -28.08
CA TYR A 550 1.81 -4.20 -28.00
C TYR A 550 2.67 -3.92 -29.23
N GLU A 551 2.07 -3.94 -30.41
CA GLU A 551 2.71 -3.58 -31.68
C GLU A 551 3.08 -2.10 -31.69
N MET A 552 2.23 -1.23 -31.16
CA MET A 552 2.51 0.20 -30.96
C MET A 552 3.80 0.42 -30.15
N ARG A 553 4.05 -0.37 -29.09
CA ARG A 553 5.30 -0.27 -28.30
C ARG A 553 6.53 -0.59 -29.12
N MET A 554 6.46 -1.64 -29.95
CA MET A 554 7.58 -2.05 -30.79
C MET A 554 7.78 -1.05 -31.95
N ALA A 555 6.69 -0.55 -32.53
CA ALA A 555 6.71 0.46 -33.58
C ALA A 555 7.36 1.77 -33.13
N LEU A 556 7.07 2.25 -31.91
CA LEU A 556 7.72 3.45 -31.35
C LEU A 556 9.23 3.24 -31.08
N ASP A 557 9.62 2.07 -30.57
CA ASP A 557 11.02 1.69 -30.35
C ASP A 557 11.78 1.64 -31.70
N SER A 558 11.16 1.04 -32.72
CA SER A 558 11.68 0.99 -34.09
C SER A 558 11.74 2.36 -34.75
N ALA A 559 10.81 3.26 -34.42
CA ALA A 559 10.83 4.67 -34.83
C ALA A 559 11.86 5.51 -34.03
N GLY A 560 12.62 4.90 -33.11
CA GLY A 560 13.71 5.55 -32.36
C GLY A 560 13.30 6.19 -31.03
N PHE A 561 12.04 6.04 -30.60
CA PHE A 561 11.56 6.59 -29.33
C PHE A 561 11.78 5.61 -28.18
N LYS A 562 12.70 5.94 -27.28
CA LYS A 562 12.88 5.23 -26.01
C LYS A 562 12.06 5.90 -24.91
N LEU A 563 10.89 5.33 -24.63
CA LEU A 563 9.91 5.89 -23.69
C LEU A 563 9.88 5.10 -22.39
N THR A 564 9.60 5.78 -21.29
CA THR A 564 9.30 5.13 -20.01
C THR A 564 7.91 4.49 -20.05
N ASN A 565 7.64 3.53 -19.15
CA ASN A 565 6.31 2.89 -19.07
C ASN A 565 5.18 3.92 -18.89
N ASN A 566 5.40 4.95 -18.05
CA ASN A 566 4.40 5.98 -17.79
C ASN A 566 4.07 6.79 -19.06
N LEU A 567 5.08 7.14 -19.85
CA LEU A 567 4.86 7.86 -21.12
C LEU A 567 4.15 6.98 -22.14
N PHE A 568 4.52 5.71 -22.20
CA PHE A 568 3.86 4.76 -23.06
C PHE A 568 2.39 4.57 -22.70
N GLN A 569 2.06 4.48 -21.41
CA GLN A 569 0.67 4.40 -20.95
C GLN A 569 -0.14 5.64 -21.34
N LEU A 570 0.43 6.85 -21.20
CA LEU A 570 -0.23 8.08 -21.64
C LEU A 570 -0.47 8.10 -23.16
N ILE A 571 0.46 7.55 -23.94
CA ILE A 571 0.29 7.39 -25.39
C ILE A 571 -0.86 6.43 -25.68
N ILE A 572 -0.89 5.26 -25.05
CA ILE A 572 -1.96 4.29 -25.22
C ILE A 572 -3.31 4.93 -24.87
N LEU A 573 -3.45 5.52 -23.67
CA LEU A 573 -4.69 6.19 -23.24
C LEU A 573 -5.17 7.29 -24.20
N ARG A 574 -4.26 7.94 -24.93
CA ARG A 574 -4.59 9.07 -25.80
C ARG A 574 -4.86 8.67 -27.25
N TYR A 575 -4.22 7.61 -27.73
CA TYR A 575 -4.16 7.25 -29.16
C TYR A 575 -4.71 5.86 -29.47
N THR A 576 -5.10 5.04 -28.48
CA THR A 576 -5.88 3.83 -28.75
C THR A 576 -7.37 4.11 -28.81
N GLU A 577 -8.06 3.38 -29.67
CA GLU A 577 -9.51 3.26 -29.71
C GLU A 577 -10.03 2.42 -28.53
N ALA A 578 -11.36 2.35 -28.37
CA ALA A 578 -12.02 1.65 -27.26
C ALA A 578 -11.71 0.14 -27.21
N ASP A 579 -11.31 -0.45 -28.33
CA ASP A 579 -10.90 -1.85 -28.46
C ASP A 579 -9.40 -2.08 -28.20
N MET A 580 -8.67 -1.04 -27.75
CA MET A 580 -7.23 -1.03 -27.47
C MET A 580 -6.33 -1.16 -28.71
N THR A 581 -6.87 -0.88 -29.90
CA THR A 581 -6.10 -0.81 -31.15
C THR A 581 -5.75 0.63 -31.52
N VAL A 582 -4.69 0.81 -32.32
CA VAL A 582 -4.20 2.10 -32.84
C VAL A 582 -4.22 2.01 -34.36
N ASP A 583 -5.02 2.85 -35.01
CA ASP A 583 -4.99 2.95 -36.46
C ASP A 583 -3.78 3.76 -36.96
N PHE A 584 -3.60 3.80 -38.28
CA PHE A 584 -2.47 4.48 -38.90
C PHE A 584 -2.45 5.99 -38.59
N ASP A 585 -3.62 6.63 -38.55
CA ASP A 585 -3.75 8.07 -38.35
C ASP A 585 -3.36 8.47 -36.91
N ASN A 586 -3.82 7.72 -35.92
CA ASN A 586 -3.41 7.91 -34.52
C ASN A 586 -1.92 7.60 -34.31
N PHE A 587 -1.37 6.60 -35.00
CA PHE A 587 0.06 6.29 -34.96
C PHE A 587 0.93 7.44 -35.49
N VAL A 588 0.62 7.95 -36.68
CA VAL A 588 1.34 9.09 -37.28
C VAL A 588 1.19 10.33 -36.42
N THR A 589 -0.02 10.61 -35.92
CA THR A 589 -0.29 11.75 -35.04
C THR A 589 0.56 11.68 -33.77
N CYS A 590 0.70 10.49 -33.18
CA CYS A 590 1.55 10.26 -32.01
C CYS A 590 3.03 10.59 -32.31
N LEU A 591 3.59 10.04 -33.39
CA LEU A 591 4.99 10.25 -33.77
C LEU A 591 5.31 11.73 -34.01
N VAL A 592 4.48 12.42 -34.79
CA VAL A 592 4.67 13.85 -35.11
C VAL A 592 4.61 14.69 -33.83
N ARG A 593 3.69 14.38 -32.91
CA ARG A 593 3.58 15.10 -31.63
C ARG A 593 4.78 14.86 -30.73
N LEU A 594 5.25 13.62 -30.59
CA LEU A 594 6.45 13.31 -29.80
C LEU A 594 7.69 14.02 -30.34
N GLU A 595 7.88 14.00 -31.67
CA GLU A 595 8.99 14.69 -32.31
C GLU A 595 8.93 16.20 -32.10
N THR A 596 7.74 16.80 -32.27
CA THR A 596 7.52 18.23 -32.06
C THR A 596 7.83 18.62 -30.62
N MET A 597 7.30 17.90 -29.64
CA MET A 597 7.55 18.15 -28.22
C MET A 597 9.04 18.09 -27.89
N TYR A 598 9.75 17.10 -28.42
CA TYR A 598 11.19 16.95 -28.21
C TYR A 598 11.99 18.12 -28.81
N LYS A 599 11.68 18.52 -30.05
CA LYS A 599 12.35 19.66 -30.71
C LYS A 599 12.06 20.98 -30.00
N THR A 600 10.82 21.22 -29.59
CA THR A 600 10.44 22.42 -28.84
C THR A 600 11.20 22.48 -27.52
N PHE A 601 11.28 21.37 -26.78
CA PHE A 601 12.04 21.30 -25.54
C PHE A 601 13.52 21.68 -25.75
N GLN A 602 14.19 21.07 -26.74
CA GLN A 602 15.59 21.36 -27.05
C GLN A 602 15.85 22.80 -27.49
N THR A 603 14.87 23.42 -28.14
CA THR A 603 14.97 24.81 -28.58
C THR A 603 14.88 25.77 -27.39
N LEU A 604 14.09 25.41 -26.39
CA LEU A 604 13.85 26.24 -25.19
C LEU A 604 14.90 26.02 -24.08
N ASP A 605 15.52 24.84 -24.02
CA ASP A 605 16.61 24.46 -23.10
C ASP A 605 17.95 25.06 -23.57
N THR A 606 18.04 26.40 -23.58
CA THR A 606 19.18 27.14 -24.16
C THR A 606 20.49 26.96 -23.42
N ASP A 607 20.44 26.71 -22.11
CA ASP A 607 21.57 26.47 -21.21
C ASP A 607 21.90 24.98 -21.03
N LYS A 608 21.08 24.08 -21.58
CA LYS A 608 21.27 22.62 -21.58
C LYS A 608 21.31 22.01 -20.18
N ASP A 609 20.70 22.67 -19.22
CA ASP A 609 20.55 22.16 -17.85
C ASP A 609 19.38 21.16 -17.74
N LYS A 610 18.68 20.94 -18.86
CA LYS A 610 17.50 20.07 -19.04
C LYS A 610 16.26 20.65 -18.38
N VAL A 611 16.25 21.95 -18.15
CA VAL A 611 15.15 22.74 -17.60
C VAL A 611 14.63 23.68 -18.66
N ILE A 612 13.32 23.94 -18.61
CA ILE A 612 12.75 25.07 -19.33
C ILE A 612 11.86 25.84 -18.38
N GLU A 613 11.95 27.17 -18.42
CA GLU A 613 11.05 28.06 -17.70
C GLU A 613 10.02 28.62 -18.66
N LEU A 614 8.75 28.54 -18.28
CA LEU A 614 7.64 29.00 -19.09
C LEU A 614 6.69 29.83 -18.24
N ASN A 615 6.41 31.05 -18.68
CA ASN A 615 5.38 31.85 -18.06
C ASN A 615 3.98 31.43 -18.51
N PHE A 616 2.96 31.89 -17.79
CA PHE A 616 1.57 31.50 -18.06
C PHE A 616 1.13 31.81 -19.50
N PHE A 617 1.61 32.89 -20.11
CA PHE A 617 1.25 33.28 -21.49
C PHE A 617 1.89 32.39 -22.56
N GLN A 618 3.10 31.91 -22.31
CA GLN A 618 3.78 30.96 -23.20
C GLN A 618 3.10 29.58 -23.18
N VAL A 619 2.42 29.26 -22.08
CA VAL A 619 1.67 28.02 -21.89
C VAL A 619 0.22 28.17 -22.36
N TRP A 620 -0.39 29.34 -22.14
CA TRP A 620 -1.79 29.64 -22.44
C TRP A 620 -1.92 31.03 -23.10
N PRO A 621 -1.78 31.12 -24.44
CA PRO A 621 -1.80 32.41 -25.14
C PRO A 621 -3.13 33.18 -25.08
N GLN A 622 -4.20 32.57 -24.54
CA GLN A 622 -5.57 33.10 -24.56
C GLN A 622 -6.10 33.64 -23.22
N MET A 623 -5.28 33.76 -22.17
CA MET A 623 -5.73 34.28 -20.86
C MET A 623 -4.80 35.39 -20.36
N ASN A 624 -5.37 36.57 -20.10
CA ASN A 624 -4.69 37.73 -19.52
C ASN A 624 -4.49 37.54 -18.01
N ASN A 625 -3.31 37.07 -17.58
CA ASN A 625 -2.79 37.37 -16.23
C ASN A 625 -1.27 37.15 -16.12
N ASN A 626 -0.56 38.18 -15.61
CA ASN A 626 0.89 38.21 -15.38
C ASN A 626 1.31 37.39 -14.15
N GLN A 627 1.53 36.08 -14.32
CA GLN A 627 2.32 35.30 -13.37
C GLN A 627 3.36 34.43 -14.09
N ASN A 628 4.59 34.43 -13.56
CA ASN A 628 5.70 33.59 -14.02
C ASN A 628 5.71 32.27 -13.23
N VAL A 629 6.00 31.15 -13.91
CA VAL A 629 6.13 29.82 -13.30
C VAL A 629 7.50 29.25 -13.65
N THR A 630 8.27 28.87 -12.63
CA THR A 630 9.58 28.23 -12.79
C THR A 630 9.42 26.71 -12.71
N ILE A 631 9.99 25.97 -13.67
CA ILE A 631 9.96 24.50 -13.75
C ILE A 631 11.42 24.00 -13.76
N HIS A 632 11.74 22.78 -13.29
CA HIS A 632 13.11 22.23 -13.07
C HIS A 632 13.33 20.89 -13.83
N PRO A 633 14.54 20.28 -13.89
CA PRO A 633 14.92 19.42 -15.04
C PRO A 633 14.38 17.99 -15.00
N ASN A 634 13.95 17.54 -13.83
CA ASN A 634 13.30 16.25 -13.65
C ASN A 634 11.77 16.32 -13.89
N LYS A 635 11.27 17.45 -14.42
CA LYS A 635 9.86 17.84 -14.37
C LYS A 635 9.22 18.05 -15.77
N VAL A 636 9.92 17.64 -16.82
CA VAL A 636 9.66 18.04 -18.23
C VAL A 636 8.44 17.36 -18.87
N PHE A 637 8.10 16.13 -18.51
CA PHE A 637 7.29 15.32 -19.42
C PHE A 637 5.77 15.36 -19.20
N ALA A 638 5.27 15.87 -18.06
CA ALA A 638 3.85 15.73 -17.71
C ALA A 638 3.06 17.04 -17.63
N PHE A 639 3.71 18.20 -17.75
CA PHE A 639 3.02 19.47 -17.93
C PHE A 639 2.64 19.71 -19.40
N TYR A 640 3.47 19.24 -20.34
CA TYR A 640 3.23 19.39 -21.78
C TYR A 640 2.01 18.62 -22.31
N THR A 641 1.68 17.46 -21.73
CA THR A 641 0.54 16.65 -22.20
C THR A 641 -0.80 17.34 -21.97
N TYR A 642 -0.91 18.20 -20.95
CA TYR A 642 -2.14 18.95 -20.67
C TYR A 642 -2.19 20.29 -21.44
N CYS A 643 -1.08 21.03 -21.48
CA CYS A 643 -1.06 22.36 -22.09
C CYS A 643 -1.17 22.36 -23.62
N ILE A 644 -0.79 21.26 -24.29
CA ILE A 644 -1.00 21.11 -25.75
C ILE A 644 -2.34 20.43 -26.09
N CYS A 645 -3.02 19.79 -25.12
CA CYS A 645 -4.35 19.20 -25.35
C CYS A 645 -5.44 20.25 -25.63
N LEU A 646 -5.21 21.53 -25.32
CA LEU A 646 -6.16 22.62 -25.57
C LEU A 646 -5.85 23.45 -26.83
N CYS A 647 -4.70 23.24 -27.49
CA CYS A 647 -4.40 23.92 -28.75
C CYS A 647 -4.93 23.19 -30.00
N THR A 648 -5.71 22.11 -29.84
CA THR A 648 -6.27 21.33 -30.95
C THR A 648 -7.60 21.86 -31.44
N GLU A 649 -7.59 23.03 -32.08
CA GLU A 649 -8.57 23.34 -33.13
C GLU A 649 -7.98 24.07 -34.34
N LYS A 650 -6.80 24.70 -34.23
CA LYS A 650 -6.26 25.53 -35.34
C LYS A 650 -5.14 24.92 -36.18
N LEU A 651 -4.50 23.83 -35.75
CA LEU A 651 -3.47 23.19 -36.60
C LEU A 651 -4.05 22.29 -37.71
N LEU A 652 -5.27 21.76 -37.51
CA LEU A 652 -6.00 21.00 -38.55
C LEU A 652 -6.40 21.89 -39.73
N PHE A 653 -6.55 23.19 -39.53
CA PHE A 653 -6.80 24.15 -40.61
C PHE A 653 -5.57 24.47 -41.46
N PHE A 654 -4.36 24.27 -40.92
CA PHE A 654 -3.12 24.61 -41.63
C PHE A 654 -2.63 23.50 -42.56
N VAL A 655 -2.95 22.23 -42.25
CA VAL A 655 -2.59 21.09 -43.11
C VAL A 655 -3.57 20.92 -44.28
N ALA A 656 -4.83 21.35 -44.14
CA ALA A 656 -5.81 21.34 -45.24
C ALA A 656 -5.56 22.42 -46.32
N PHE A 657 -4.68 23.40 -46.07
CA PHE A 657 -4.41 24.50 -47.02
C PHE A 657 -3.17 24.26 -47.92
N TYR A 658 -2.38 23.21 -47.67
CA TYR A 658 -1.18 22.88 -48.46
C TYR A 658 -1.30 21.59 -49.29
N SER A 659 -2.53 21.16 -49.58
CA SER A 659 -2.84 20.11 -50.55
C SER A 659 -3.55 20.67 -51.79
N GLY A 660 -3.17 21.87 -52.24
CA GLY A 660 -3.75 22.51 -53.43
C GLY A 660 -2.74 23.31 -54.25
N LEU A 661 -2.47 22.81 -55.45
CA LEU A 661 -1.84 23.43 -56.64
C LEU A 661 -0.31 23.37 -56.81
N LEU A 662 0.04 22.60 -57.86
CA LEU A 662 1.25 22.44 -58.68
C LEU A 662 2.41 21.61 -58.13
#